data_AF-A0A239JUW7-F1
#
_entry.id   AF-A0A239JUW7-F1
#
_cell.length_a   1.000
_cell.length_b   1.000
_cell.length_c   1.000
_cell.angle_alpha   90.00
_cell.angle_beta   90.00
_cell.angle_gamma   90.00
#
_symmetry.space_group_name_H-M   'P 1'
#
loop_
_entity.id
_entity.type
_entity.pdbx_description
1 polymer ?
#
loop_
_entity_poly.entity_id
_entity_poly.type
_entity_poly.pdbx_seq_one_letter_code
_entity_poly.pdbx_strand_id
1 'polypeptide(L)'
;MPPRILGIDFGTTYSSMAMLDAESGRAVVLRNQEGEEKTPSIVCFGEDGTVAVGAPAWDLLDDDEAAWGWAFLTPKRHLGDVDFVRGLPDGRVVTAVDATAAILRKLREDAEAGDLGGPADTVVLTCPASFGPTARDGLREAAALAGLGDVRLLEEPVAAGLAGLRDQGGRLGETILVYDLGGGTFDVAVLRRDGSGYRLGGEPRGMERCGGEDFDQAIYDWFDGLAQAERGQSFDGEDGLNPTMLKACRRAKEMLSTKTDVPLRGFLDGKRFEKPLSRCQLEELIGEQIAATVRLSQDVAEAAERRGHAVDSVLLIGGSSRIPLVQQQLRDALTQPKGLAEPVRLGATDFAVVMGAVYFVGESAPRELVVGSGPGQYRRIQQALDVAPAGATIRITAGRYQEVLTITVPVHLLGDGDRDSIILEAEDADVIDWTAPTGSIRNLTLRQLGGDGFSCVDIGSGSPVLENLDISAQNTGDTGAGILIHKLADPVIRNNRIHDGKDIGIAVIGPGKGTIEGNDIYANAGSGVFITAGGDPIIRKNCIHDGGYVGIAVHGHSKGTIEGNDIYNNTHIGVNVVEYSSPIIRNNRIHDGKNVGISVMAQCKGMIEGNDIYNNIFTGILIATGCDPLIRNNRIYGGGHVGIAFHDHSKGTIEGNEIFNNTLAGISIKTGCDPVIRNNRIYDGKDAGIGVSDQGKGTIEGNDIHSNTFAGISIMTGGDPIVRNNCIHDGKHVGIAIHNQGKGTIEGNDIYANTKDGIFIATGGDPIIRNNRIHDGKDAGIFVLEQGKGMIEGNDIHANTNAGICVMTGGDPVIRNNRIHDGKDVGILVREQGQGTIEGNDIYSSHTFGIVILDRGDPIVRRNRIDTPASNGIRIVGNGCGTIENNKITRCNGLGIAWDKSSPAKIGQNDTP
;
A
#
# COMPACT_ATOMS: atom_id res chain seq x y z
N MET A 1 -4.37 18.91 39.68
CA MET A 1 -3.10 19.66 39.65
C MET A 1 -3.23 20.73 38.57
N PRO A 2 -2.60 21.89 38.72
CA PRO A 2 -2.50 22.86 37.62
C PRO A 2 -1.83 22.20 36.39
N PRO A 3 -2.20 22.59 35.16
CA PRO A 3 -1.66 21.97 33.95
C PRO A 3 -0.15 22.20 33.85
N ARG A 4 0.59 21.14 33.54
CA ARG A 4 2.03 21.18 33.26
C ARG A 4 2.25 21.78 31.87
N ILE A 5 2.81 22.98 31.82
CA ILE A 5 3.12 23.66 30.56
C ILE A 5 4.62 23.57 30.34
N LEU A 6 5.01 22.99 29.20
CA LEU A 6 6.40 22.91 28.76
C LEU A 6 6.61 23.83 27.56
N GLY A 7 7.54 24.78 27.69
CA GLY A 7 8.05 25.59 26.59
C GLY A 7 9.36 25.00 26.10
N ILE A 8 9.51 24.81 24.80
CA ILE A 8 10.75 24.36 24.16
C ILE A 8 11.19 25.41 23.17
N ASP A 9 12.41 25.90 23.35
CA ASP A 9 13.11 26.68 22.33
C ASP A 9 14.06 25.77 21.58
N PHE A 10 13.68 25.37 20.38
CA PHE A 10 14.52 24.59 19.48
C PHE A 10 15.41 25.54 18.68
N GLY A 11 16.56 25.92 19.23
CA GLY A 11 17.51 26.81 18.56
C GLY A 11 18.46 26.09 17.61
N THR A 12 19.08 26.84 16.69
CA THR A 12 20.01 26.27 15.68
C THR A 12 21.24 25.63 16.32
N THR A 13 21.82 26.28 17.33
CA THR A 13 23.05 25.82 18.01
C THR A 13 22.74 25.19 19.37
N TYR A 14 21.79 25.75 20.11
CA TYR A 14 21.37 25.27 21.43
C TYR A 14 19.85 25.30 21.54
N SER A 15 19.32 24.30 22.20
CA SER A 15 17.92 24.24 22.61
C SER A 15 17.79 24.44 24.12
N SER A 16 16.68 24.99 24.56
CA SER A 16 16.39 25.19 25.99
C SER A 16 14.93 24.88 26.31
N MET A 17 14.65 24.68 27.60
CA MET A 17 13.32 24.29 28.09
C MET A 17 12.92 25.17 29.26
N ALA A 18 11.62 25.44 29.39
CA ALA A 18 11.07 26.12 30.56
C ALA A 18 9.71 25.54 30.93
N MET A 19 9.33 25.67 32.19
CA MET A 19 7.99 25.39 32.68
C MET A 19 7.33 26.65 33.22
N LEU A 20 6.00 26.67 33.25
CA LEU A 20 5.26 27.64 34.04
C LEU A 20 5.08 27.10 35.46
N ASP A 21 5.76 27.70 36.44
CA ASP A 21 5.52 27.37 37.84
C ASP A 21 4.13 27.87 38.24
N ALA A 22 3.26 26.93 38.63
CA ALA A 22 1.87 27.23 38.93
C ALA A 22 1.70 27.98 40.26
N GLU A 23 2.66 27.89 41.19
CA GLU A 23 2.58 28.60 42.47
C GLU A 23 2.98 30.07 42.33
N SER A 24 4.07 30.37 41.63
CA SER A 24 4.53 31.74 41.42
C SER A 24 3.97 32.42 40.17
N GLY A 25 3.42 31.65 39.22
CA GLY A 25 2.99 32.12 37.91
C GLY A 25 4.15 32.61 37.02
N ARG A 26 5.39 32.19 37.31
CA ARG A 26 6.60 32.60 36.60
C ARG A 26 7.17 31.46 35.76
N ALA A 27 7.79 31.81 34.65
CA ALA A 27 8.61 30.90 33.86
C ALA A 27 9.86 30.48 34.65
N VAL A 28 10.14 29.18 34.68
CA VAL A 28 11.33 28.58 35.28
C VAL A 28 12.06 27.81 34.18
N VAL A 29 13.32 28.17 33.90
CA VAL A 29 14.16 27.46 32.92
C VAL A 29 14.57 26.12 33.53
N LEU A 30 14.40 25.05 32.76
CA LEU A 30 14.71 23.68 33.15
C LEU A 30 16.14 23.31 32.76
N ARG A 31 16.75 22.43 33.56
CA ARG A 31 18.06 21.85 33.27
C ARG A 31 17.90 20.51 32.56
N ASN A 32 18.83 20.19 31.68
CA ASN A 32 18.96 18.85 31.11
C ASN A 32 19.56 17.87 32.14
N GLN A 33 19.63 16.58 31.78
CA GLN A 33 20.22 15.55 32.64
C GLN A 33 21.71 15.77 32.91
N GLU A 34 22.40 16.52 32.05
CA GLU A 34 23.79 16.94 32.23
C GLU A 34 23.95 18.12 33.21
N GLY A 35 22.85 18.69 33.71
CA GLY A 35 22.83 19.77 34.69
C GLY A 35 22.90 21.19 34.09
N GLU A 36 22.87 21.30 32.76
CA GLU A 36 22.98 22.54 32.00
C GLU A 36 21.61 23.10 31.60
N GLU A 37 21.48 24.43 31.53
CA GLU A 37 20.23 25.11 31.12
C GLU A 37 20.07 25.17 29.59
N LYS A 38 21.10 24.74 28.84
CA LYS A 38 21.11 24.67 27.38
C LYS A 38 21.64 23.32 26.92
N THR A 39 20.96 22.73 25.94
CA THR A 39 21.35 21.48 25.29
C THR A 39 21.84 21.78 23.89
N PRO A 40 23.07 21.39 23.51
CA PRO A 40 23.52 21.53 22.12
C PRO A 40 22.54 20.87 21.13
N SER A 41 22.17 21.57 20.05
CA SER A 41 21.21 21.08 19.04
C SER A 41 21.87 20.16 18.02
N ILE A 42 22.57 19.14 18.51
CA ILE A 42 23.32 18.17 17.72
C ILE A 42 22.83 16.76 18.03
N VAL A 43 22.80 15.91 17.01
CA VAL A 43 22.55 14.48 17.14
C VAL A 43 23.58 13.70 16.33
N CYS A 44 24.04 12.59 16.90
CA CYS A 44 24.85 11.59 16.21
C CYS A 44 24.18 10.22 16.33
N PHE A 45 24.06 9.53 15.20
CA PHE A 45 23.53 8.16 15.14
C PHE A 45 24.72 7.18 15.14
N GLY A 46 24.77 6.28 16.11
CA GLY A 46 25.82 5.26 16.22
C GLY A 46 25.60 4.06 15.28
N GLU A 47 26.67 3.31 15.01
CA GLU A 47 26.64 2.12 14.13
C GLU A 47 25.70 1.01 14.63
N ASP A 48 25.54 0.89 15.94
CA ASP A 48 24.69 -0.10 16.61
C ASP A 48 23.22 0.35 16.76
N GLY A 49 22.88 1.49 16.17
CA GLY A 49 21.56 2.10 16.25
C GLY A 49 21.33 2.97 17.49
N THR A 50 22.37 3.24 18.30
CA THR A 50 22.31 4.23 19.38
C THR A 50 22.13 5.66 18.84
N VAL A 51 21.53 6.54 19.64
CA VAL A 51 21.32 7.95 19.28
C VAL A 51 21.85 8.82 20.41
N ALA A 52 22.93 9.55 20.16
CA ALA A 52 23.51 10.51 21.09
C ALA A 52 23.03 11.92 20.74
N VAL A 53 22.60 12.70 21.72
CA VAL A 53 22.05 14.05 21.53
C VAL A 53 22.66 15.00 22.55
N GLY A 54 23.05 16.21 22.13
CA GLY A 54 23.59 17.23 23.04
C GLY A 54 25.08 17.03 23.35
N ALA A 55 25.48 17.22 24.61
CA ALA A 55 26.87 17.02 25.03
C ALA A 55 27.39 15.59 24.74
N PRO A 56 26.62 14.51 24.97
CA PRO A 56 27.02 13.17 24.57
C PRO A 56 27.33 13.00 23.08
N ALA A 57 26.65 13.76 22.21
CA ALA A 57 26.95 13.71 20.77
C ALA A 57 28.27 14.41 20.44
N TRP A 58 28.62 15.47 21.17
CA TRP A 58 29.93 16.11 21.04
C TRP A 58 31.06 15.21 21.53
N ASP A 59 30.87 14.55 22.68
CA ASP A 59 31.86 13.61 23.21
C ASP A 59 32.13 12.49 22.19
N LEU A 60 31.08 11.98 21.52
CA LEU A 60 31.23 10.97 20.47
C LEU A 60 32.00 11.48 19.23
N LEU A 61 31.78 12.73 18.81
CA LEU A 61 32.50 13.33 17.68
C LEU A 61 33.96 13.66 18.00
N ASP A 62 34.28 13.93 19.27
CA ASP A 62 35.65 14.12 19.74
C ASP A 62 36.41 12.78 19.83
N ASP A 63 35.69 11.66 20.06
CA ASP A 63 36.26 10.31 20.22
C ASP A 63 36.32 9.47 18.92
N ASP A 64 35.40 9.68 17.97
CA ASP A 64 35.28 8.90 16.73
C ASP A 64 35.12 9.80 15.49
N GLU A 65 36.14 9.81 14.62
CA GLU A 65 36.15 10.60 13.39
C GLU A 65 35.10 10.12 12.37
N ALA A 66 34.75 8.83 12.36
CA ALA A 66 33.75 8.29 11.44
C ALA A 66 32.33 8.78 11.77
N ALA A 67 32.07 9.11 13.04
CA ALA A 67 30.79 9.61 13.53
C ALA A 67 30.36 10.93 12.84
N TRP A 68 31.31 11.70 12.31
CA TRP A 68 31.04 12.90 11.51
C TRP A 68 30.22 12.61 10.25
N GLY A 69 30.34 11.40 9.69
CA GLY A 69 29.57 10.98 8.51
C GLY A 69 28.06 10.87 8.75
N TRP A 70 27.64 10.72 10.00
CA TRP A 70 26.25 10.42 10.38
C TRP A 70 25.68 11.39 11.44
N ALA A 71 26.39 12.48 11.71
CA ALA A 71 25.97 13.53 12.64
C ALA A 71 25.21 14.67 11.95
N PHE A 72 24.29 15.28 12.69
CA PHE A 72 23.57 16.48 12.31
C PHE A 72 23.90 17.59 13.31
N LEU A 73 24.68 18.59 12.86
CA LEU A 73 25.16 19.69 13.70
C LEU A 73 24.16 20.84 13.83
N THR A 74 23.34 21.06 12.79
CA THR A 74 22.33 22.14 12.74
C THR A 74 21.06 21.69 12.01
N PRO A 75 20.39 20.61 12.45
CA PRO A 75 19.24 20.04 11.73
C PRO A 75 18.11 21.04 11.49
N LYS A 76 17.97 22.06 12.36
CA LYS A 76 17.01 23.17 12.21
C LYS A 76 17.11 23.88 10.85
N ARG A 77 18.31 24.03 10.29
CA ARG A 77 18.53 24.69 8.98
C ARG A 77 18.00 23.89 7.80
N HIS A 78 17.78 22.58 8.00
CA HIS A 78 17.45 21.63 6.94
C HIS A 78 16.02 21.07 7.06
N LEU A 79 15.22 21.55 8.02
CA LEU A 79 13.83 21.07 8.22
C LEU A 79 12.91 21.31 7.01
N GLY A 80 13.23 22.27 6.15
CA GLY A 80 12.50 22.53 4.91
C GLY A 80 13.05 21.81 3.68
N ASP A 81 14.16 21.07 3.82
CA ASP A 81 14.87 20.40 2.72
C ASP A 81 14.70 18.88 2.82
N VAL A 82 13.74 18.36 2.04
CA VAL A 82 13.37 16.93 2.05
C VAL A 82 14.46 16.03 1.47
N ASP A 83 15.42 16.58 0.73
CA ASP A 83 16.53 15.84 0.13
C ASP A 83 17.75 15.80 1.07
N PHE A 84 17.74 16.56 2.18
CA PHE A 84 18.81 16.55 3.17
C PHE A 84 18.74 15.32 4.07
N VAL A 85 19.37 14.24 3.60
CA VAL A 85 19.41 12.95 4.29
C VAL A 85 20.84 12.51 4.62
N ARG A 86 20.96 11.54 5.53
CA ARG A 86 22.18 10.78 5.80
C ARG A 86 21.87 9.28 5.75
N GLY A 87 22.71 8.52 5.06
CA GLY A 87 22.68 7.06 5.09
C GLY A 87 23.45 6.55 6.31
N LEU A 88 22.82 5.69 7.10
CA LEU A 88 23.43 5.03 8.24
C LEU A 88 24.14 3.74 7.80
N PRO A 89 25.16 3.28 8.56
CA PRO A 89 25.89 2.03 8.27
C PRO A 89 25.00 0.78 8.20
N ASP A 90 23.86 0.77 8.90
CA ASP A 90 22.89 -0.33 8.90
C ASP A 90 21.91 -0.31 7.70
N GLY A 91 22.07 0.64 6.77
CA GLY A 91 21.26 0.79 5.57
C GLY A 91 20.00 1.64 5.76
N ARG A 92 19.73 2.17 6.96
CA ARG A 92 18.67 3.16 7.16
C ARG A 92 19.05 4.52 6.58
N VAL A 93 18.06 5.31 6.22
CA VAL A 93 18.21 6.71 5.81
C VAL A 93 17.51 7.57 6.86
N VAL A 94 18.23 8.56 7.39
CA VAL A 94 17.71 9.51 8.39
C VAL A 94 17.66 10.92 7.81
N THR A 95 16.61 11.65 8.16
CA THR A 95 16.31 13.00 7.67
C THR A 95 16.59 14.07 8.73
N ALA A 96 16.52 15.35 8.35
CA ALA A 96 16.52 16.46 9.32
C ALA A 96 15.35 16.40 10.32
N VAL A 97 14.20 15.82 9.91
CA VAL A 97 13.03 15.61 10.77
C VAL A 97 13.33 14.54 11.83
N ASP A 98 13.96 13.43 11.45
CA ASP A 98 14.37 12.37 12.39
C ASP A 98 15.39 12.88 13.41
N ALA A 99 16.37 13.66 12.93
CA ALA A 99 17.37 14.30 13.76
C ALA A 99 16.74 15.28 14.76
N THR A 100 15.79 16.09 14.29
CA THR A 100 15.03 17.02 15.15
C THR A 100 14.16 16.27 16.15
N ALA A 101 13.53 15.16 15.75
CA ALA A 101 12.74 14.32 16.64
C ALA A 101 13.58 13.73 17.78
N ALA A 102 14.82 13.33 17.50
CA ALA A 102 15.75 12.88 18.53
C ALA A 102 16.07 13.98 19.55
N ILE A 103 16.31 15.21 19.09
CA ILE A 103 16.56 16.37 19.95
C ILE A 103 15.34 16.65 20.83
N LEU A 104 14.16 16.78 20.22
CA LEU A 104 12.91 17.06 20.94
C LEU A 104 12.56 15.95 21.95
N ARG A 105 12.85 14.69 21.63
CA ARG A 105 12.66 13.56 22.53
C ARG A 105 13.53 13.65 23.77
N LYS A 106 14.84 13.95 23.60
CA LYS A 106 15.74 14.18 24.72
C LYS A 106 15.25 15.33 25.60
N LEU A 107 14.88 16.46 25.00
CA LEU A 107 14.36 17.62 25.75
C LEU A 107 13.10 17.23 26.55
N ARG A 108 12.13 16.56 25.93
CA ARG A 108 10.95 16.06 26.65
C ARG A 108 11.34 15.20 27.85
N GLU A 109 12.18 14.20 27.64
CA GLU A 109 12.57 13.23 28.66
C GLU A 109 13.34 13.89 29.80
N ASP A 110 14.24 14.82 29.49
CA ASP A 110 14.98 15.61 30.47
C ASP A 110 14.03 16.50 31.30
N ALA A 111 13.06 17.16 30.65
CA ALA A 111 12.06 17.97 31.36
C ALA A 111 11.20 17.12 32.29
N GLU A 112 10.64 16.02 31.78
CA GLU A 112 9.75 15.11 32.52
C GLU A 112 10.44 14.45 33.71
N ALA A 113 11.71 14.07 33.57
CA ALA A 113 12.53 13.52 34.65
C ALA A 113 12.99 14.58 35.67
N GLY A 114 13.11 15.84 35.24
CA GLY A 114 13.49 16.99 36.06
C GLY A 114 12.32 17.67 36.75
N ASP A 115 12.41 19.00 36.87
CA ASP A 115 11.49 19.81 37.68
C ASP A 115 10.05 19.90 37.12
N LEU A 116 9.79 19.45 35.89
CA LEU A 116 8.42 19.31 35.37
C LEU A 116 7.65 18.19 36.12
N GLY A 117 8.35 17.13 36.53
CA GLY A 117 7.81 16.04 37.36
C GLY A 117 6.75 15.19 36.67
N GLY A 118 6.92 14.89 35.38
CA GLY A 118 6.06 14.04 34.55
C GLY A 118 5.55 14.70 33.25
N PRO A 119 4.72 14.00 32.46
CA PRO A 119 4.30 14.43 31.14
C PRO A 119 3.62 15.80 31.11
N ALA A 120 3.96 16.62 30.11
CA ALA A 120 3.36 17.93 29.89
C ALA A 120 1.90 17.81 29.41
N ASP A 121 1.01 18.65 29.94
CA ASP A 121 -0.37 18.79 29.47
C ASP A 121 -0.46 19.72 28.25
N THR A 122 0.51 20.61 28.08
CA THR A 122 0.61 21.54 26.95
C THR A 122 2.06 21.79 26.63
N VAL A 123 2.42 21.63 25.35
CA VAL A 123 3.75 21.92 24.84
C VAL A 123 3.67 23.12 23.89
N VAL A 124 4.51 24.13 24.13
CA VAL A 124 4.70 25.26 23.21
C VAL A 124 6.11 25.15 22.64
N LEU A 125 6.21 24.97 21.33
CA LEU A 125 7.48 24.81 20.62
C LEU A 125 7.74 26.05 19.78
N THR A 126 8.87 26.73 20.01
CA THR A 126 9.16 27.95 19.26
C THR A 126 9.77 27.65 17.90
N CYS A 127 9.50 28.53 16.92
CA CYS A 127 10.08 28.46 15.59
C CYS A 127 10.42 29.85 15.05
N PRO A 128 11.37 29.97 14.10
CA PRO A 128 11.67 31.24 13.47
C PRO A 128 10.43 31.79 12.75
N ALA A 129 10.21 33.11 12.84
CA ALA A 129 9.05 33.73 12.19
C ALA A 129 9.09 33.63 10.66
N SER A 130 10.29 33.42 10.09
CA SER A 130 10.57 33.22 8.68
C SER A 130 10.32 31.79 8.17
N PHE A 131 10.05 30.81 9.05
CA PHE A 131 9.78 29.44 8.61
C PHE A 131 8.53 29.38 7.72
N GLY A 132 8.75 28.93 6.48
CA GLY A 132 7.69 28.59 5.54
C GLY A 132 6.93 27.31 5.92
N PRO A 133 5.85 26.97 5.19
CA PRO A 133 4.98 25.84 5.53
C PRO A 133 5.72 24.52 5.74
N THR A 134 6.60 24.13 4.80
CA THR A 134 7.36 22.88 4.84
C THR A 134 8.18 22.71 6.12
N ALA A 135 8.91 23.76 6.54
CA ALA A 135 9.73 23.69 7.75
C ALA A 135 8.89 23.65 9.04
N ARG A 136 7.72 24.32 9.05
CA ARG A 136 6.76 24.24 10.17
C ARG A 136 6.14 22.84 10.27
N ASP A 137 5.82 22.22 9.15
CA ASP A 137 5.25 20.87 9.11
C ASP A 137 6.28 19.82 9.51
N GLY A 138 7.52 19.92 9.01
CA GLY A 138 8.63 19.07 9.46
C GLY A 138 8.91 19.20 10.96
N LEU A 139 8.77 20.40 11.54
CA LEU A 139 8.91 20.60 12.99
C LEU A 139 7.76 19.95 13.79
N ARG A 140 6.52 20.00 13.30
CA ARG A 140 5.38 19.31 13.91
C ARG A 140 5.51 17.79 13.82
N GLU A 141 5.95 17.29 12.67
CA GLU A 141 6.23 15.88 12.46
C GLU A 141 7.32 15.39 13.43
N ALA A 142 8.42 16.14 13.56
CA ALA A 142 9.48 15.85 14.52
C ALA A 142 8.96 15.82 15.96
N ALA A 143 8.07 16.74 16.34
CA ALA A 143 7.45 16.76 17.66
C ALA A 143 6.53 15.55 17.91
N ALA A 144 5.78 15.12 16.90
CA ALA A 144 4.95 13.91 16.97
C ALA A 144 5.83 12.66 17.15
N LEU A 145 6.91 12.52 16.37
CA LEU A 145 7.89 11.43 16.49
C LEU A 145 8.65 11.45 17.82
N ALA A 146 8.82 12.63 18.42
CA ALA A 146 9.39 12.79 19.76
C ALA A 146 8.40 12.41 20.88
N GLY A 147 7.12 12.17 20.54
CA GLY A 147 6.06 11.87 21.50
C GLY A 147 5.70 13.06 22.38
N LEU A 148 5.82 14.30 21.87
CA LEU A 148 5.37 15.52 22.53
C LEU A 148 3.85 15.76 22.37
N GLY A 149 3.14 14.88 21.66
CA GLY A 149 1.71 15.03 21.39
C GLY A 149 1.42 16.23 20.49
N ASP A 150 0.34 16.95 20.78
CA ASP A 150 -0.01 18.16 20.05
C ASP A 150 0.79 19.37 20.60
N VAL A 151 1.59 19.98 19.73
CA VAL A 151 2.44 21.13 20.08
C VAL A 151 1.89 22.42 19.49
N ARG A 152 1.85 23.48 20.31
CA ARG A 152 1.54 24.83 19.82
C ARG A 152 2.82 25.47 19.30
N LEU A 153 2.88 25.73 18.01
CA LEU A 153 3.98 26.51 17.44
C LEU A 153 3.81 27.98 17.83
N LEU A 154 4.92 28.61 18.22
CA LEU A 154 4.98 30.03 18.55
C LEU A 154 6.18 30.68 17.87
N GLU A 155 5.97 31.80 17.18
CA GLU A 155 7.09 32.53 16.60
C GLU A 155 8.04 33.03 17.70
N GLU A 156 9.33 32.74 17.56
CA GLU A 156 10.41 33.17 18.46
C GLU A 156 10.33 34.66 18.85
N PRO A 157 10.17 35.62 17.91
CA PRO A 157 10.05 37.02 18.31
C PRO A 157 8.80 37.28 19.16
N VAL A 158 7.66 36.61 18.88
CA VAL A 158 6.43 36.75 19.68
C VAL A 158 6.64 36.21 21.09
N ALA A 159 7.28 35.05 21.21
CA ALA A 159 7.68 34.49 22.50
C ALA A 159 8.53 35.49 23.30
N ALA A 160 9.58 36.03 22.68
CA ALA A 160 10.42 37.04 23.30
C ALA A 160 9.64 38.30 23.72
N GLY A 161 8.71 38.78 22.90
CA GLY A 161 7.82 39.89 23.25
C GLY A 161 6.97 39.60 24.49
N LEU A 162 6.45 38.38 24.63
CA LEU A 162 5.69 37.94 25.82
C LEU A 162 6.56 37.91 27.08
N ALA A 163 7.80 37.41 26.98
CA ALA A 163 8.75 37.44 28.09
C ALA A 163 9.12 38.89 28.47
N GLY A 164 9.39 39.73 27.48
CA GLY A 164 9.73 41.14 27.70
C GLY A 164 8.59 41.93 28.34
N LEU A 165 7.36 41.64 27.95
CA LEU A 165 6.18 42.20 28.58
C LEU A 165 6.06 41.82 30.05
N ARG A 166 6.36 40.57 30.40
CA ARG A 166 6.29 40.10 31.79
C ARG A 166 7.37 40.75 32.66
N ASP A 167 8.55 40.97 32.10
CA ASP A 167 9.69 41.58 32.80
C ASP A 167 9.57 43.10 32.93
N GLN A 168 9.16 43.79 31.86
CA GLN A 168 9.18 45.26 31.77
C GLN A 168 7.79 45.92 31.92
N GLY A 169 6.72 45.13 31.82
CA GLY A 169 5.34 45.61 31.87
C GLY A 169 5.00 46.56 30.72
N GLY A 170 4.16 47.56 30.99
CA GLY A 170 3.75 48.57 30.00
C GLY A 170 4.89 49.47 29.48
N ARG A 171 6.11 49.35 30.03
CA ARG A 171 7.28 50.10 29.54
C ARG A 171 7.75 49.65 28.16
N LEU A 172 7.38 48.43 27.74
CA LEU A 172 7.74 47.91 26.43
C LEU A 172 6.99 48.64 25.30
N GLY A 173 5.81 49.23 25.57
CA GLY A 173 5.02 49.97 24.59
C GLY A 173 4.04 49.11 23.79
N GLU A 174 3.29 49.75 22.91
CA GLU A 174 2.25 49.13 22.08
C GLU A 174 2.85 48.45 20.84
N THR A 175 3.92 49.00 20.28
CA THR A 175 4.62 48.44 19.12
C THR A 175 6.11 48.33 19.43
N ILE A 176 6.69 47.15 19.24
CA ILE A 176 8.11 46.91 19.56
C ILE A 176 8.84 46.31 18.36
N LEU A 177 10.12 46.62 18.21
CA LEU A 177 10.99 45.93 17.28
C LEU A 177 11.81 44.90 18.05
N VAL A 178 11.61 43.62 17.75
CA VAL A 178 12.42 42.53 18.29
C VAL A 178 13.64 42.34 17.39
N TYR A 179 14.82 42.50 17.98
CA TYR A 179 16.12 42.32 17.36
C TYR A 179 16.76 41.06 17.95
N ASP A 180 16.78 39.97 17.19
CA ASP A 180 17.35 38.68 17.59
C ASP A 180 18.68 38.43 16.90
N LEU A 181 19.77 38.54 17.65
CA LEU A 181 21.11 38.22 17.14
C LEU A 181 21.67 37.01 17.90
N GLY A 182 21.49 35.85 17.28
CA GLY A 182 21.82 34.54 17.83
C GLY A 182 23.24 34.08 17.54
N GLY A 183 23.41 32.75 17.61
CA GLY A 183 24.66 32.07 17.29
C GLY A 183 24.92 31.96 15.79
N GLY A 184 23.89 31.67 14.99
CA GLY A 184 24.04 31.43 13.55
C GLY A 184 23.14 32.24 12.63
N THR A 185 22.19 33.01 13.17
CA THR A 185 21.26 33.84 12.38
C THR A 185 20.99 35.17 13.07
N PHE A 186 20.56 36.14 12.25
CA PHE A 186 19.97 37.40 12.70
C PHE A 186 18.52 37.45 12.21
N ASP A 187 17.59 37.73 13.11
CA ASP A 187 16.17 37.85 12.80
C ASP A 187 15.60 39.15 13.40
N VAL A 188 14.76 39.83 12.65
CA VAL A 188 14.12 41.08 13.07
C VAL A 188 12.64 41.10 12.72
N ALA A 189 11.81 41.47 13.70
CA ALA A 189 10.37 41.54 13.53
C ALA A 189 9.79 42.71 14.33
N VAL A 190 8.80 43.42 13.76
CA VAL A 190 7.97 44.35 14.53
C VAL A 190 6.78 43.60 15.09
N LEU A 191 6.52 43.76 16.39
CA LEU A 191 5.35 43.24 17.07
C LEU A 191 4.44 44.36 17.51
N ARG A 192 3.13 44.10 17.52
CA ARG A 192 2.11 45.00 18.03
C ARG A 192 1.29 44.31 19.10
N ARG A 193 0.90 45.08 20.12
CA ARG A 193 0.00 44.67 21.18
C ARG A 193 -1.27 44.05 20.60
N ASP A 194 -1.64 42.90 21.14
CA ASP A 194 -2.91 42.25 20.85
C ASP A 194 -3.46 41.66 22.15
N GLY A 195 -4.48 42.30 22.71
CA GLY A 195 -4.99 41.97 24.04
C GLY A 195 -3.90 41.99 25.13
N SER A 196 -3.73 40.85 25.81
CA SER A 196 -2.69 40.68 26.84
C SER A 196 -1.31 40.33 26.29
N GLY A 197 -1.15 40.13 24.97
CA GLY A 197 0.08 39.68 24.34
C GLY A 197 0.54 40.56 23.17
N TYR A 198 1.28 39.93 22.25
CA TYR A 198 1.80 40.54 21.03
C TYR A 198 1.50 39.65 19.82
N ARG A 199 1.39 40.27 18.63
CA ARG A 199 1.40 39.60 17.33
C ARG A 199 2.35 40.30 16.37
N LEU A 200 2.69 39.65 15.26
CA LEU A 200 3.47 40.28 14.19
C LEU A 200 2.74 41.52 13.62
N GLY A 201 3.45 42.65 13.58
CA GLY A 201 3.01 43.93 13.01
C GLY A 201 3.52 44.16 11.58
N GLY A 202 4.21 43.18 11.00
CA GLY A 202 4.78 43.24 9.66
C GLY A 202 5.44 41.93 9.27
N GLU A 203 6.04 41.91 8.08
CA GLU A 203 6.81 40.75 7.62
C GLU A 203 8.16 40.73 8.35
N PRO A 204 8.52 39.62 9.03
CA PRO A 204 9.83 39.46 9.61
C PRO A 204 10.90 39.36 8.52
N ARG A 205 12.12 39.76 8.83
CA ARG A 205 13.28 39.66 7.95
C ARG A 205 14.45 39.06 8.72
N GLY A 206 15.39 38.44 8.03
CA GLY A 206 16.56 37.85 8.66
C GLY A 206 17.73 37.63 7.72
N MET A 207 18.83 37.16 8.30
CA MET A 207 20.09 36.83 7.63
C MET A 207 20.60 35.48 8.15
N GLU A 208 20.71 34.49 7.25
CA GLU A 208 21.04 33.10 7.60
C GLU A 208 22.51 32.87 7.95
N ARG A 209 23.40 33.79 7.58
CA ARG A 209 24.86 33.77 7.82
C ARG A 209 25.31 35.06 8.49
N CYS A 210 24.70 35.36 9.63
CA CYS A 210 25.01 36.53 10.42
C CYS A 210 24.72 36.26 11.89
N GLY A 211 25.72 35.82 12.62
CA GLY A 211 25.60 35.55 14.05
C GLY A 211 26.94 35.38 14.75
N GLY A 212 26.88 34.88 15.97
CA GLY A 212 28.04 34.66 16.82
C GLY A 212 29.13 33.78 16.19
N GLU A 213 28.76 32.78 15.40
CA GLU A 213 29.69 31.87 14.70
C GLU A 213 30.49 32.59 13.61
N ASP A 214 29.86 33.47 12.84
CA ASP A 214 30.55 34.29 11.84
C ASP A 214 31.53 35.28 12.50
N PHE A 215 31.17 35.79 13.69
CA PHE A 215 32.06 36.64 14.48
C PHE A 215 33.24 35.86 15.06
N ASP A 216 33.01 34.61 15.48
CA ASP A 216 34.07 33.71 15.95
C ASP A 216 35.06 33.43 14.82
N GLN A 217 34.55 33.21 13.60
CA GLN A 217 35.36 33.01 12.41
C GLN A 217 36.20 34.24 12.05
N ALA A 218 35.61 35.45 12.09
CA ALA A 218 36.36 36.67 11.81
C ALA A 218 37.54 36.89 12.78
N ILE A 219 37.38 36.49 14.05
CA ILE A 219 38.46 36.50 15.04
C ILE A 219 39.49 35.42 14.73
N TYR A 220 39.05 34.22 14.33
CA TYR A 220 39.92 33.12 13.94
C TYR A 220 40.81 33.54 12.77
N ASP A 221 40.23 34.03 11.68
CA ASP A 221 40.95 34.43 10.47
C ASP A 221 41.98 35.52 10.75
N TRP A 222 41.62 36.49 11.60
CA TRP A 222 42.54 37.52 12.07
C TRP A 222 43.72 36.94 12.85
N PHE A 223 43.44 36.05 13.80
CA PHE A 223 44.47 35.46 14.66
C PHE A 223 45.37 34.48 13.90
N ASP A 224 44.81 33.73 12.96
CA ASP A 224 45.54 32.84 12.06
C ASP A 224 46.43 33.62 11.10
N GLY A 225 45.93 34.73 10.53
CA GLY A 225 46.73 35.63 9.72
C GLY A 225 47.96 36.19 10.46
N LEU A 226 47.84 36.46 11.76
CA LEU A 226 48.97 36.86 12.61
C LEU A 226 49.97 35.71 12.85
N ALA A 227 49.48 34.49 13.08
CA ALA A 227 50.32 33.30 13.20
C ALA A 227 51.10 33.04 11.89
N GLN A 228 50.41 33.14 10.75
CA GLN A 228 51.01 32.96 9.43
C GLN A 228 52.07 34.04 9.16
N ALA A 229 51.80 35.30 9.49
CA ALA A 229 52.73 36.40 9.28
C ALA A 229 53.98 36.33 10.19
N GLU A 230 53.82 35.92 11.45
CA GLU A 230 54.91 35.94 12.44
C GLU A 230 55.69 34.62 12.54
N ARG A 231 55.04 33.48 12.25
CA ARG A 231 55.62 32.14 12.41
C ARG A 231 55.58 31.31 11.14
N GLY A 232 54.90 31.75 10.08
CA GLY A 232 54.74 30.97 8.85
C GLY A 232 53.90 29.71 9.04
N GLN A 233 53.03 29.69 10.06
CA GLN A 233 52.24 28.54 10.48
C GLN A 233 50.78 28.95 10.65
N SER A 234 49.87 28.05 10.31
CA SER A 234 48.42 28.19 10.49
C SER A 234 47.93 27.27 11.61
N PHE A 235 46.81 27.65 12.23
CA PHE A 235 46.06 26.85 13.18
C PHE A 235 45.17 25.80 12.50
N ASP A 236 44.91 25.93 11.20
CA ASP A 236 44.10 25.00 10.43
C ASP A 236 44.65 23.57 10.51
N GLY A 237 43.75 22.60 10.65
CA GLY A 237 44.04 21.18 10.57
C GLY A 237 44.02 20.67 9.13
N GLU A 238 44.24 19.36 8.93
CA GLU A 238 44.20 18.73 7.60
C GLU A 238 42.82 18.88 6.91
N ASP A 239 41.73 19.01 7.69
CA ASP A 239 40.35 19.12 7.21
C ASP A 239 39.72 20.53 7.38
N GLY A 240 40.53 21.55 7.64
CA GLY A 240 40.09 22.94 7.76
C GLY A 240 40.17 23.51 9.20
N LEU A 241 39.15 24.27 9.61
CA LEU A 241 39.20 25.09 10.82
C LEU A 241 39.39 24.26 12.10
N ASN A 242 40.27 24.74 12.99
CA ASN A 242 40.57 24.06 14.25
C ASN A 242 39.47 24.28 15.31
N PRO A 243 38.76 23.24 15.76
CA PRO A 243 37.64 23.38 16.70
C PRO A 243 38.06 23.91 18.07
N THR A 244 39.26 23.56 18.54
CA THR A 244 39.79 24.05 19.83
C THR A 244 40.07 25.55 19.77
N MET A 245 40.60 26.03 18.64
CA MET A 245 40.85 27.45 18.42
C MET A 245 39.54 28.24 18.27
N LEU A 246 38.55 27.71 17.55
CA LEU A 246 37.22 28.33 17.46
C LEU A 246 36.56 28.48 18.84
N LYS A 247 36.65 27.46 19.71
CA LYS A 247 36.22 27.55 21.12
C LYS A 247 36.93 28.70 21.87
N ALA A 248 38.23 28.91 21.62
CA ALA A 248 38.99 30.00 22.22
C ALA A 248 38.57 31.38 21.70
N CYS A 249 38.31 31.50 20.39
CA CYS A 249 37.81 32.73 19.75
C CYS A 249 36.43 33.12 20.31
N ARG A 250 35.51 32.16 20.43
CA ARG A 250 34.20 32.36 21.07
C ARG A 250 34.31 32.89 22.49
N ARG A 251 35.14 32.26 23.31
CA ARG A 251 35.36 32.69 24.69
C ARG A 251 35.93 34.10 24.75
N ALA A 252 36.85 34.46 23.86
CA ALA A 252 37.42 35.80 23.80
C ALA A 252 36.34 36.84 23.43
N LYS A 253 35.53 36.58 22.40
CA LYS A 253 34.37 37.41 22.00
C LYS A 253 33.40 37.65 23.15
N GLU A 254 33.00 36.59 23.84
CA GLU A 254 32.07 36.67 24.98
C GLU A 254 32.63 37.51 26.13
N MET A 255 33.91 37.29 26.48
CA MET A 255 34.58 38.07 27.53
C MET A 255 34.69 39.56 27.16
N LEU A 256 34.93 39.90 25.89
CA LEU A 256 35.02 41.28 25.41
C LEU A 256 33.70 42.05 25.46
N SER A 257 32.57 41.36 25.63
CA SER A 257 31.28 42.01 25.92
C SER A 257 31.27 42.72 27.27
N THR A 258 32.19 42.38 28.19
CA THR A 258 32.34 43.02 29.51
C THR A 258 33.74 43.61 29.75
N LYS A 259 34.77 43.05 29.12
CA LYS A 259 36.18 43.49 29.24
C LYS A 259 36.62 44.35 28.06
N THR A 260 37.69 45.12 28.23
CA THR A 260 38.29 45.95 27.16
C THR A 260 39.27 45.16 26.29
N ASP A 261 39.91 44.15 26.85
CA ASP A 261 40.90 43.31 26.19
C ASP A 261 40.99 41.94 26.86
N VAL A 262 41.39 40.92 26.09
CA VAL A 262 41.60 39.55 26.55
C VAL A 262 42.80 38.91 25.83
N PRO A 263 43.57 38.04 26.50
CA PRO A 263 44.58 37.24 25.81
C PRO A 263 43.91 36.11 25.00
N LEU A 264 44.09 36.10 23.69
CA LEU A 264 43.72 34.98 22.82
C LEU A 264 44.92 34.06 22.67
N ARG A 265 44.71 32.76 22.90
CA ARG A 265 45.78 31.75 23.04
C ARG A 265 45.54 30.58 22.10
N GLY A 266 46.60 30.19 21.39
CA GLY A 266 46.68 28.98 20.58
C GLY A 266 48.02 28.26 20.76
N PHE A 267 48.13 27.08 20.17
CA PHE A 267 49.36 26.30 20.13
C PHE A 267 49.71 25.96 18.67
N LEU A 268 50.95 26.20 18.28
CA LEU A 268 51.53 25.84 16.98
C LEU A 268 52.76 24.97 17.25
N ASP A 269 52.79 23.75 16.72
CA ASP A 269 53.82 22.73 17.02
C ASP A 269 54.13 22.58 18.53
N GLY A 270 53.08 22.56 19.36
CA GLY A 270 53.19 22.47 20.81
C GLY A 270 53.75 23.72 21.51
N LYS A 271 54.05 24.80 20.77
CA LYS A 271 54.49 26.09 21.33
C LYS A 271 53.35 27.09 21.40
N ARG A 272 53.19 27.72 22.56
CA ARG A 272 52.17 28.76 22.79
C ARG A 272 52.34 29.95 21.83
N PHE A 273 51.25 30.37 21.21
CA PHE A 273 51.09 31.63 20.47
C PHE A 273 49.99 32.43 21.16
N GLU A 274 50.26 33.67 21.56
CA GLU A 274 49.35 34.48 22.37
C GLU A 274 49.41 35.93 21.90
N LYS A 275 48.24 36.54 21.65
CA LYS A 275 48.10 37.97 21.33
C LYS A 275 46.93 38.58 22.11
N PRO A 276 47.02 39.86 22.51
CA PRO A 276 45.87 40.55 23.05
C PRO A 276 44.85 40.82 21.92
N LEU A 277 43.59 40.44 22.14
CA LEU A 277 42.44 40.89 21.35
C LEU A 277 41.72 41.98 22.14
N SER A 278 41.64 43.19 21.59
CA SER A 278 40.91 44.30 22.21
C SER A 278 39.46 44.36 21.72
N ARG A 279 38.57 45.00 22.48
CA ARG A 279 37.18 45.24 22.06
C ARG A 279 37.14 46.07 20.77
N CYS A 280 37.98 47.09 20.66
CA CYS A 280 38.09 47.91 19.45
C CYS A 280 38.44 47.05 18.22
N GLN A 281 39.38 46.11 18.37
CA GLN A 281 39.75 45.20 17.29
C GLN A 281 38.60 44.26 16.92
N LEU A 282 37.89 43.71 17.91
CA LEU A 282 36.69 42.91 17.66
C LEU A 282 35.65 43.71 16.86
N GLU A 283 35.38 44.93 17.31
CA GLU A 283 34.40 45.84 16.69
C GLU A 283 34.77 46.20 15.24
N GLU A 284 36.07 46.35 14.93
CA GLU A 284 36.55 46.51 13.56
C GLU A 284 36.28 45.26 12.70
N LEU A 285 36.52 44.06 13.23
CA LEU A 285 36.37 42.80 12.50
C LEU A 285 34.91 42.50 12.13
N ILE A 286 33.96 42.86 12.99
CA ILE A 286 32.53 42.50 12.83
C ILE A 286 31.64 43.69 12.44
N GLY A 287 32.22 44.89 12.32
CA GLY A 287 31.48 46.15 12.23
C GLY A 287 30.55 46.25 11.01
N GLU A 288 30.98 45.74 9.85
CA GLU A 288 30.15 45.73 8.64
C GLU A 288 28.91 44.83 8.78
N GLN A 289 29.08 43.65 9.39
CA GLN A 289 27.99 42.71 9.64
C GLN A 289 26.98 43.31 10.62
N ILE A 290 27.43 43.92 11.72
CA ILE A 290 26.54 44.64 12.66
C ILE A 290 25.85 45.83 11.98
N ALA A 291 26.54 46.57 11.12
CA ALA A 291 25.92 47.67 10.39
C ALA A 291 24.82 47.16 9.43
N ALA A 292 24.98 45.96 8.85
CA ALA A 292 23.98 45.34 7.99
C ALA A 292 22.71 44.94 8.76
N THR A 293 22.85 44.37 9.96
CA THR A 293 21.69 44.02 10.80
C THR A 293 20.91 45.25 11.25
N VAL A 294 21.61 46.36 11.54
CA VAL A 294 20.99 47.65 11.89
C VAL A 294 20.22 48.24 10.71
N ARG A 295 20.80 48.24 9.50
CA ARG A 295 20.10 48.70 8.27
C ARG A 295 18.83 47.89 8.02
N LEU A 296 18.90 46.57 8.13
CA LEU A 296 17.72 45.71 7.96
C LEU A 296 16.65 46.01 9.01
N SER A 297 17.06 46.34 10.24
CA SER A 297 16.14 46.75 11.31
C SER A 297 15.45 48.08 11.01
N GLN A 298 16.17 49.05 10.43
CA GLN A 298 15.59 50.31 9.96
C GLN A 298 14.54 50.07 8.88
N ASP A 299 14.87 49.24 7.88
CA ASP A 299 13.95 48.92 6.79
C ASP A 299 12.64 48.29 7.30
N VAL A 300 12.74 47.36 8.26
CA VAL A 300 11.58 46.70 8.88
C VAL A 300 10.75 47.69 9.72
N ALA A 301 11.40 48.56 10.50
CA ALA A 301 10.72 49.61 11.25
C ALA A 301 9.98 50.60 10.33
N GLU A 302 10.62 51.06 9.25
CA GLU A 302 10.01 51.97 8.27
C GLU A 302 8.86 51.32 7.50
N ALA A 303 8.96 50.02 7.20
CA ALA A 303 7.87 49.27 6.60
C ALA A 303 6.66 49.17 7.54
N ALA A 304 6.88 48.98 8.84
CA ALA A 304 5.83 48.97 9.85
C ALA A 304 5.19 50.36 10.04
N GLU A 305 6.01 51.42 10.07
CA GLU A 305 5.52 52.82 10.15
C GLU A 305 4.60 53.16 8.97
N ARG A 306 4.96 52.77 7.74
CA ARG A 306 4.10 52.95 6.54
C ARG A 306 2.76 52.23 6.63
N ARG A 307 2.66 51.20 7.47
CA ARG A 307 1.43 50.44 7.77
C ARG A 307 0.67 51.00 8.99
N GLY A 308 1.11 52.12 9.56
CA GLY A 308 0.50 52.77 10.72
C GLY A 308 0.93 52.19 12.07
N HIS A 309 2.10 51.53 12.12
CA HIS A 309 2.65 50.91 13.33
C HIS A 309 3.99 51.55 13.68
N ALA A 310 3.96 52.73 14.30
CA ALA A 310 5.17 53.38 14.79
C ALA A 310 5.76 52.58 15.95
N VAL A 311 7.05 52.26 15.88
CA VAL A 311 7.78 51.49 16.90
C VAL A 311 7.97 52.38 18.14
N ASP A 312 7.73 51.86 19.34
CA ASP A 312 7.91 52.57 20.62
C ASP A 312 9.25 52.22 21.28
N SER A 313 9.66 50.95 21.18
CA SER A 313 10.88 50.43 21.80
C SER A 313 11.52 49.31 20.98
N VAL A 314 12.79 49.02 21.27
CA VAL A 314 13.56 47.93 20.65
C VAL A 314 13.88 46.89 21.74
N LEU A 315 13.47 45.64 21.53
CA LEU A 315 13.76 44.51 22.41
C LEU A 315 14.93 43.71 21.85
N LEU A 316 16.04 43.67 22.58
CA LEU A 316 17.23 42.90 22.22
C LEU A 316 17.16 41.49 22.80
N ILE A 317 17.23 40.48 21.92
CA ILE A 317 17.34 39.07 22.27
C ILE A 317 18.51 38.40 21.51
N GLY A 318 18.83 37.17 21.91
CA GLY A 318 19.98 36.43 21.36
C GLY A 318 21.30 36.80 22.03
N GLY A 319 22.19 35.82 22.21
CA GLY A 319 23.42 35.98 22.99
C GLY A 319 24.40 37.01 22.39
N SER A 320 24.45 37.12 21.06
CA SER A 320 25.35 38.05 20.37
C SER A 320 24.88 39.51 20.45
N SER A 321 23.63 39.77 20.83
CA SER A 321 23.14 41.12 21.14
C SER A 321 23.83 41.74 22.38
N ARG A 322 24.61 40.94 23.14
CA ARG A 322 25.40 41.39 24.29
C ARG A 322 26.57 42.29 23.90
N ILE A 323 27.06 42.19 22.66
CA ILE A 323 28.18 42.96 22.13
C ILE A 323 27.84 44.47 22.23
N PRO A 324 28.65 45.29 22.91
CA PRO A 324 28.36 46.71 23.14
C PRO A 324 28.08 47.52 21.87
N LEU A 325 28.79 47.22 20.77
CA LEU A 325 28.60 47.86 19.48
C LEU A 325 27.18 47.74 18.93
N VAL A 326 26.50 46.61 19.16
CA VAL A 326 25.11 46.39 18.71
C VAL A 326 24.18 47.43 19.34
N GLN A 327 24.25 47.59 20.66
CA GLN A 327 23.40 48.54 21.38
C GLN A 327 23.73 49.98 21.00
N GLN A 328 25.02 50.29 20.79
CA GLN A 328 25.46 51.61 20.34
C GLN A 328 24.91 51.96 18.95
N GLN A 329 25.09 51.09 17.95
CA GLN A 329 24.64 51.38 16.59
C GLN A 329 23.11 51.43 16.49
N LEU A 330 22.37 50.57 17.20
CA LEU A 330 20.91 50.64 17.25
C LEU A 330 20.42 51.96 17.89
N ARG A 331 21.07 52.42 18.96
CA ARG A 331 20.79 53.73 19.56
C ARG A 331 20.98 54.87 18.55
N ASP A 332 22.11 54.89 17.87
CA ASP A 332 22.46 55.96 16.93
C ASP A 332 21.53 55.96 15.70
N ALA A 333 21.11 54.78 15.25
CA ALA A 333 20.32 54.58 14.05
C ALA A 333 18.79 54.72 14.24
N LEU A 334 18.26 54.30 15.39
CA LEU A 334 16.82 54.22 15.64
C LEU A 334 16.35 55.13 16.79
N THR A 335 17.19 55.37 17.80
CA THR A 335 16.79 56.07 19.04
C THR A 335 17.05 57.58 18.97
N GLN A 336 18.27 58.01 18.62
CA GLN A 336 18.66 59.44 18.59
C GLN A 336 17.95 60.30 17.52
N PRO A 337 17.66 59.82 16.29
CA PRO A 337 16.98 60.65 15.27
C PRO A 337 15.44 60.65 15.39
N LYS A 338 14.82 59.66 16.04
CA LYS A 338 13.35 59.49 16.11
C LYS A 338 12.74 59.63 17.52
N GLY A 339 13.55 59.72 18.58
CA GLY A 339 13.07 59.86 19.96
C GLY A 339 12.48 58.59 20.58
N LEU A 340 12.86 57.40 20.08
CA LEU A 340 12.43 56.11 20.63
C LEU A 340 12.99 55.86 22.03
N ALA A 341 12.42 54.90 22.76
CA ALA A 341 13.01 54.42 24.01
C ALA A 341 14.35 53.71 23.75
N GLU A 342 15.25 53.77 24.74
CA GLU A 342 16.52 53.03 24.72
C GLU A 342 16.30 51.52 24.46
N PRO A 343 17.14 50.86 23.63
CA PRO A 343 17.05 49.43 23.41
C PRO A 343 17.08 48.64 24.72
N VAL A 344 16.02 47.88 24.95
CA VAL A 344 15.75 47.13 26.19
C VAL A 344 16.34 45.73 26.06
N ARG A 345 17.05 45.30 27.09
CA ARG A 345 17.56 43.93 27.23
C ARG A 345 16.96 43.28 28.46
N LEU A 346 16.51 42.04 28.33
CA LEU A 346 15.96 41.26 29.45
C LEU A 346 17.09 40.69 30.31
N GLY A 347 16.86 40.56 31.62
CA GLY A 347 17.85 40.01 32.56
C GLY A 347 18.35 38.60 32.17
N ALA A 348 17.45 37.77 31.63
CA ALA A 348 17.76 36.46 31.07
C ALA A 348 17.58 36.45 29.53
N THR A 349 18.36 37.29 28.83
CA THR A 349 18.27 37.50 27.37
C THR A 349 18.29 36.19 26.57
N ASP A 350 19.12 35.24 27.00
CA ASP A 350 19.34 33.97 26.31
C ASP A 350 18.17 32.98 26.44
N PHE A 351 17.28 33.22 27.39
CA PHE A 351 16.12 32.37 27.69
C PHE A 351 14.80 33.10 27.43
N ALA A 352 14.85 34.31 26.85
CA ALA A 352 13.67 35.13 26.59
C ALA A 352 12.63 34.38 25.75
N VAL A 353 13.09 33.67 24.72
CA VAL A 353 12.25 32.88 23.82
C VAL A 353 11.56 31.75 24.57
N VAL A 354 12.32 30.89 25.26
CA VAL A 354 11.74 29.75 25.99
C VAL A 354 10.84 30.15 27.16
N MET A 355 11.19 31.22 27.88
CA MET A 355 10.32 31.76 28.93
C MET A 355 9.03 32.35 28.35
N GLY A 356 9.12 32.96 27.17
CA GLY A 356 7.98 33.48 26.42
C GLY A 356 6.99 32.40 26.01
N ALA A 357 7.51 31.24 25.59
CA ALA A 357 6.72 30.09 25.16
C ALA A 357 5.72 29.63 26.24
N VAL A 358 6.14 29.58 27.51
CA VAL A 358 5.24 29.16 28.59
C VAL A 358 4.19 30.22 28.97
N TYR A 359 4.41 31.49 28.64
CA TYR A 359 3.43 32.56 28.84
C TYR A 359 2.37 32.65 27.74
N PHE A 360 2.58 31.97 26.61
CA PHE A 360 1.65 31.98 25.47
C PHE A 360 0.32 31.27 25.75
N VAL A 361 0.26 30.40 26.75
CA VAL A 361 -0.94 29.58 27.07
C VAL A 361 -2.09 30.41 27.70
N GLY A 362 -2.02 31.74 27.64
CA GLY A 362 -2.96 32.69 28.24
C GLY A 362 -4.32 32.87 27.57
N GLU A 363 -4.59 32.31 26.39
CA GLU A 363 -5.94 32.27 25.80
C GLU A 363 -6.23 30.87 25.24
N SER A 364 -7.18 30.19 25.85
CA SER A 364 -7.66 28.89 25.36
C SER A 364 -8.61 29.15 24.20
N ALA A 365 -8.12 29.06 22.96
CA ALA A 365 -9.00 28.96 21.81
C ALA A 365 -9.99 27.81 22.06
N PRO A 366 -11.29 28.02 21.81
CA PRO A 366 -12.30 27.00 22.10
C PRO A 366 -12.00 25.76 21.27
N ARG A 367 -11.92 24.59 21.92
CA ARG A 367 -11.80 23.29 21.24
C ARG A 367 -13.03 22.94 20.40
N GLU A 368 -14.08 23.74 20.48
CA GLU A 368 -15.31 23.59 19.73
C GLU A 368 -15.62 24.91 19.02
N LEU A 369 -15.59 24.87 17.68
CA LEU A 369 -15.94 26.00 16.82
C LEU A 369 -17.23 25.65 16.09
N VAL A 370 -18.06 26.65 15.83
CA VAL A 370 -19.33 26.46 15.12
C VAL A 370 -19.33 27.28 13.85
N VAL A 371 -19.57 26.62 12.72
CA VAL A 371 -19.73 27.22 11.40
C VAL A 371 -21.22 27.25 11.05
N GLY A 372 -21.72 28.42 10.68
CA GLY A 372 -23.12 28.61 10.40
C GLY A 372 -23.54 30.06 10.23
N SER A 373 -24.86 30.26 10.26
CA SER A 373 -25.46 31.58 10.04
C SER A 373 -25.75 32.38 11.31
N GLY A 374 -25.51 31.80 12.49
CA GLY A 374 -25.85 32.37 13.79
C GLY A 374 -24.88 33.45 14.28
N PRO A 375 -25.29 34.27 15.28
CA PRO A 375 -24.39 35.22 15.93
C PRO A 375 -23.21 34.52 16.59
N GLY A 376 -21.99 35.02 16.38
CA GLY A 376 -20.76 34.47 16.98
C GLY A 376 -20.23 33.19 16.32
N GLN A 377 -20.81 32.76 15.20
CA GLN A 377 -20.36 31.61 14.41
C GLN A 377 -19.46 32.04 13.25
N TYR A 378 -18.56 31.15 12.84
CA TYR A 378 -17.77 31.32 11.62
C TYR A 378 -18.67 31.18 10.40
N ARG A 379 -18.46 32.02 9.38
CA ARG A 379 -19.27 31.99 8.14
C ARG A 379 -18.72 31.05 7.08
N ARG A 380 -17.44 30.71 7.18
CA ARG A 380 -16.70 29.80 6.30
C ARG A 380 -16.04 28.72 7.13
N ILE A 381 -15.98 27.51 6.60
CA ILE A 381 -15.35 26.38 7.27
C ILE A 381 -13.83 26.59 7.31
N GLN A 382 -13.22 27.06 6.22
CA GLN A 382 -11.79 27.35 6.18
C GLN A 382 -11.39 28.39 7.22
N GLN A 383 -12.22 29.42 7.43
CA GLN A 383 -11.97 30.42 8.47
C GLN A 383 -11.94 29.82 9.88
N ALA A 384 -12.77 28.81 10.16
CA ALA A 384 -12.73 28.09 11.43
C ALA A 384 -11.49 27.19 11.52
N LEU A 385 -11.09 26.54 10.41
CA LEU A 385 -9.87 25.74 10.31
C LEU A 385 -8.61 26.58 10.60
N ASP A 386 -8.53 27.78 10.02
CA ASP A 386 -7.37 28.68 10.14
C ASP A 386 -7.04 29.07 11.59
N VAL A 387 -8.02 28.99 12.49
CA VAL A 387 -7.87 29.36 13.91
C VAL A 387 -8.11 28.20 14.87
N ALA A 388 -8.47 27.02 14.35
CA ALA A 388 -8.75 25.85 15.16
C ALA A 388 -7.43 25.31 15.76
N PRO A 389 -7.35 25.11 17.09
CA PRO A 389 -6.25 24.36 17.66
C PRO A 389 -6.36 22.89 17.22
N ALA A 390 -5.24 22.19 17.19
CA ALA A 390 -5.27 20.78 16.85
C ALA A 390 -6.09 19.96 17.89
N GLY A 391 -6.75 18.93 17.39
CA GLY A 391 -7.80 18.17 18.08
C GLY A 391 -9.15 18.91 18.21
N ALA A 392 -9.30 20.13 17.70
CA ALA A 392 -10.58 20.84 17.78
C ALA A 392 -11.67 20.18 16.94
N THR A 393 -12.92 20.33 17.39
CA THR A 393 -14.12 19.97 16.64
C THR A 393 -14.73 21.22 16.03
N ILE A 394 -14.94 21.20 14.72
CA ILE A 394 -15.65 22.23 13.98
C ILE A 394 -17.03 21.67 13.63
N ARG A 395 -18.07 22.17 14.32
CA ARG A 395 -19.46 21.80 14.07
C ARG A 395 -20.03 22.65 12.94
N ILE A 396 -20.46 22.01 11.86
CA ILE A 396 -20.94 22.68 10.65
C ILE A 396 -22.45 22.53 10.59
N THR A 397 -23.18 23.63 10.76
CA THR A 397 -24.64 23.61 10.70
C THR A 397 -25.16 23.58 9.26
N ALA A 398 -26.45 23.24 9.07
CA ALA A 398 -27.12 23.22 7.77
C ALA A 398 -26.82 24.48 6.93
N GLY A 399 -26.43 24.25 5.68
CA GLY A 399 -25.98 25.30 4.77
C GLY A 399 -25.28 24.74 3.54
N ARG A 400 -25.11 25.61 2.56
CA ARG A 400 -24.31 25.35 1.35
C ARG A 400 -23.04 26.20 1.43
N TYR A 401 -21.90 25.53 1.44
CA TYR A 401 -20.57 26.10 1.61
C TYR A 401 -19.81 25.89 0.30
N GLN A 402 -19.50 26.97 -0.40
CA GLN A 402 -18.73 26.91 -1.64
C GLN A 402 -17.31 27.42 -1.36
N GLU A 403 -16.43 26.50 -1.01
CA GLU A 403 -15.05 26.76 -0.61
C GLU A 403 -14.21 25.49 -0.74
N VAL A 404 -12.90 25.66 -0.86
CA VAL A 404 -11.90 24.59 -0.80
C VAL A 404 -11.35 24.52 0.61
N LEU A 405 -11.24 23.31 1.16
CA LEU A 405 -10.66 23.10 2.50
C LEU A 405 -9.26 22.52 2.41
N THR A 406 -8.29 23.22 2.99
CA THR A 406 -6.94 22.69 3.19
C THR A 406 -6.78 22.33 4.67
N ILE A 407 -6.62 21.02 4.94
CA ILE A 407 -6.56 20.48 6.30
C ILE A 407 -5.14 19.97 6.56
N THR A 408 -4.35 20.82 7.21
CA THR A 408 -2.95 20.56 7.58
C THR A 408 -2.74 20.28 9.07
N VAL A 409 -3.75 20.58 9.89
CA VAL A 409 -3.74 20.37 11.34
C VAL A 409 -4.79 19.34 11.75
N PRO A 410 -4.53 18.49 12.77
CA PRO A 410 -5.50 17.52 13.22
C PRO A 410 -6.81 18.16 13.71
N VAL A 411 -7.94 17.85 13.07
CA VAL A 411 -9.25 18.42 13.42
C VAL A 411 -10.37 17.43 13.15
N HIS A 412 -11.52 17.68 13.76
CA HIS A 412 -12.76 16.94 13.53
C HIS A 412 -13.82 17.85 12.91
N LEU A 413 -14.07 17.70 11.62
CA LEU A 413 -15.22 18.32 10.96
C LEU A 413 -16.46 17.46 11.20
N LEU A 414 -17.49 18.04 11.82
CA LEU A 414 -18.73 17.35 12.17
C LEU A 414 -19.94 18.12 11.67
N GLY A 415 -20.69 17.55 10.73
CA GLY A 415 -21.99 18.08 10.35
C GLY A 415 -23.00 17.99 11.50
N ASP A 416 -23.57 19.13 11.87
CA ASP A 416 -24.61 19.27 12.89
C ASP A 416 -26.00 19.33 12.25
N GLY A 417 -26.65 18.18 12.15
CA GLY A 417 -27.99 18.04 11.59
C GLY A 417 -28.07 16.96 10.52
N ASP A 418 -29.01 17.12 9.61
CA ASP A 418 -29.19 16.23 8.47
C ASP A 418 -28.07 16.43 7.45
N ARG A 419 -27.37 15.35 7.12
CA ARG A 419 -26.20 15.32 6.22
C ARG A 419 -26.49 16.03 4.89
N ASP A 420 -27.63 15.72 4.30
CA ASP A 420 -27.99 16.19 2.95
C ASP A 420 -28.31 17.71 2.92
N SER A 421 -28.44 18.33 4.09
CA SER A 421 -28.62 19.77 4.27
C SER A 421 -27.30 20.54 4.51
N ILE A 422 -26.17 19.82 4.64
CA ILE A 422 -24.85 20.39 4.93
C ILE A 422 -23.92 20.05 3.76
N ILE A 423 -23.92 20.93 2.76
CA ILE A 423 -23.28 20.69 1.47
C ILE A 423 -22.02 21.55 1.38
N LEU A 424 -20.87 20.91 1.22
CA LEU A 424 -19.61 21.54 0.86
C LEU A 424 -19.29 21.22 -0.60
N GLU A 425 -18.96 22.24 -1.39
CA GLU A 425 -18.71 22.08 -2.81
C GLU A 425 -17.60 23.00 -3.33
N ALA A 426 -16.89 22.52 -4.34
CA ALA A 426 -15.87 23.27 -5.05
C ALA A 426 -15.90 22.92 -6.55
N GLU A 427 -15.45 23.85 -7.38
CA GLU A 427 -15.33 23.73 -8.83
C GLU A 427 -13.89 24.07 -9.21
N ASP A 428 -13.32 23.38 -10.20
CA ASP A 428 -11.93 23.53 -10.66
C ASP A 428 -10.89 23.43 -9.52
N ALA A 429 -11.21 22.62 -8.50
CA ALA A 429 -10.35 22.33 -7.36
C ALA A 429 -10.78 21.03 -6.67
N ASP A 430 -9.90 20.51 -5.81
CA ASP A 430 -10.29 19.52 -4.83
C ASP A 430 -11.20 20.15 -3.77
N VAL A 431 -12.26 19.47 -3.34
CA VAL A 431 -13.15 20.03 -2.29
C VAL A 431 -12.41 20.03 -0.94
N ILE A 432 -11.67 18.95 -0.67
CA ILE A 432 -10.79 18.81 0.49
C ILE A 432 -9.42 18.34 0.02
N ASP A 433 -8.40 19.09 0.41
CA ASP A 433 -6.98 18.70 0.36
C ASP A 433 -6.51 18.39 1.79
N TRP A 434 -6.18 17.12 2.03
CA TRP A 434 -5.83 16.60 3.34
C TRP A 434 -4.35 16.21 3.43
N THR A 435 -3.62 16.87 4.33
CA THR A 435 -2.24 16.54 4.68
C THR A 435 -1.99 16.39 6.19
N ALA A 436 -3.00 16.68 7.03
CA ALA A 436 -2.90 16.52 8.48
C ALA A 436 -2.65 15.04 8.88
N PRO A 437 -1.86 14.77 9.93
CA PRO A 437 -1.50 13.40 10.30
C PRO A 437 -2.69 12.56 10.80
N THR A 438 -3.67 13.19 11.45
CA THR A 438 -4.91 12.53 11.93
C THR A 438 -6.08 13.52 11.87
N GLY A 439 -7.31 13.03 12.03
CA GLY A 439 -8.51 13.85 12.10
C GLY A 439 -9.72 13.10 11.59
N SER A 440 -10.85 13.78 11.45
CA SER A 440 -12.02 13.17 10.82
C SER A 440 -12.94 14.15 10.14
N ILE A 441 -13.66 13.67 9.12
CA ILE A 441 -14.79 14.36 8.50
C ILE A 441 -16.00 13.45 8.63
N ARG A 442 -17.07 13.99 9.23
CA ARG A 442 -18.28 13.21 9.50
C ARG A 442 -19.55 13.95 9.16
N ASN A 443 -20.53 13.22 8.62
CA ASN A 443 -21.91 13.68 8.45
C ASN A 443 -22.06 14.92 7.55
N LEU A 444 -21.39 14.94 6.38
CA LEU A 444 -21.45 16.03 5.39
C LEU A 444 -21.74 15.47 3.99
N THR A 445 -22.29 16.31 3.12
CA THR A 445 -22.32 16.09 1.67
C THR A 445 -21.20 16.87 1.01
N LEU A 446 -20.38 16.20 0.20
CA LEU A 446 -19.24 16.74 -0.53
C LEU A 446 -19.50 16.65 -2.04
N ARG A 447 -19.32 17.75 -2.78
CA ARG A 447 -19.56 17.80 -4.22
C ARG A 447 -18.43 18.49 -4.96
N GLN A 448 -17.67 17.72 -5.74
CA GLN A 448 -16.74 18.26 -6.73
C GLN A 448 -17.53 18.54 -8.02
N LEU A 449 -17.52 19.78 -8.50
CA LEU A 449 -18.45 20.26 -9.54
C LEU A 449 -17.88 20.25 -10.96
N GLY A 450 -16.60 19.93 -11.16
CA GLY A 450 -15.95 19.92 -12.47
C GLY A 450 -14.50 20.38 -12.43
N GLY A 451 -13.77 20.16 -13.52
CA GLY A 451 -12.34 20.51 -13.65
C GLY A 451 -11.48 19.29 -13.99
N ASP A 452 -10.30 19.54 -14.56
CA ASP A 452 -9.38 18.49 -15.02
C ASP A 452 -8.45 18.04 -13.88
N GLY A 453 -8.51 16.75 -13.53
CA GLY A 453 -7.60 16.10 -12.59
C GLY A 453 -7.86 16.34 -11.09
N PHE A 454 -8.98 16.97 -10.73
CA PHE A 454 -9.37 17.19 -9.33
C PHE A 454 -10.22 16.05 -8.76
N SER A 455 -10.15 15.87 -7.46
CA SER A 455 -10.87 14.88 -6.68
C SER A 455 -11.85 15.54 -5.71
N CYS A 456 -12.87 14.82 -5.22
CA CYS A 456 -13.70 15.40 -4.15
C CYS A 456 -12.92 15.46 -2.83
N VAL A 457 -12.19 14.40 -2.50
CA VAL A 457 -11.25 14.40 -1.36
C VAL A 457 -9.91 13.87 -1.83
N ASP A 458 -8.86 14.70 -1.73
CA ASP A 458 -7.48 14.29 -1.94
C ASP A 458 -6.77 14.09 -0.58
N ILE A 459 -6.12 12.95 -0.41
CA ILE A 459 -5.40 12.56 0.81
C ILE A 459 -3.96 12.20 0.43
N GLY A 460 -3.06 13.17 0.59
CA GLY A 460 -1.65 13.02 0.30
C GLY A 460 -0.80 12.47 1.45
N SER A 461 -1.29 12.53 2.69
CA SER A 461 -0.60 12.01 3.88
C SER A 461 -1.55 11.80 5.06
N GLY A 462 -1.06 11.09 6.08
CA GLY A 462 -1.78 10.87 7.33
C GLY A 462 -2.85 9.79 7.26
N SER A 463 -3.62 9.69 8.34
CA SER A 463 -4.64 8.64 8.56
C SER A 463 -5.99 9.22 9.01
N PRO A 464 -6.65 10.06 8.19
CA PRO A 464 -7.97 10.59 8.55
C PRO A 464 -9.06 9.52 8.57
N VAL A 465 -10.13 9.81 9.32
CA VAL A 465 -11.37 9.04 9.27
C VAL A 465 -12.43 9.80 8.49
N LEU A 466 -12.88 9.25 7.36
CA LEU A 466 -14.01 9.74 6.58
C LEU A 466 -15.22 8.85 6.84
N GLU A 467 -16.27 9.41 7.47
CA GLU A 467 -17.40 8.61 7.93
C GLU A 467 -18.77 9.26 7.70
N ASN A 468 -19.74 8.48 7.22
CA ASN A 468 -21.11 8.93 7.00
C ASN A 468 -21.18 10.16 6.08
N LEU A 469 -20.38 10.16 5.01
CA LEU A 469 -20.35 11.19 3.98
C LEU A 469 -21.19 10.79 2.77
N ASP A 470 -21.65 11.80 2.03
CA ASP A 470 -22.26 11.66 0.71
C ASP A 470 -21.35 12.38 -0.29
N ILE A 471 -20.71 11.63 -1.18
CA ILE A 471 -19.61 12.12 -2.00
C ILE A 471 -19.96 11.91 -3.47
N SER A 472 -19.86 13.00 -4.25
CA SER A 472 -20.00 12.95 -5.71
C SER A 472 -18.94 13.83 -6.37
N ALA A 473 -18.46 13.40 -7.54
CA ALA A 473 -17.41 14.11 -8.27
C ALA A 473 -17.70 14.21 -9.76
N GLN A 474 -17.77 15.44 -10.29
CA GLN A 474 -17.99 15.73 -11.71
C GLN A 474 -16.69 16.02 -12.47
N ASN A 475 -15.57 15.55 -11.94
CA ASN A 475 -14.24 15.75 -12.50
C ASN A 475 -14.10 15.19 -13.92
N THR A 476 -13.16 15.76 -14.66
CA THR A 476 -12.76 15.28 -16.00
C THR A 476 -11.28 14.91 -15.98
N GLY A 477 -10.83 14.16 -16.99
CA GLY A 477 -9.46 13.65 -17.08
C GLY A 477 -9.21 12.38 -16.28
N ASP A 478 -8.04 11.78 -16.47
CA ASP A 478 -7.72 10.41 -16.03
C ASP A 478 -7.14 10.32 -14.60
N THR A 479 -7.12 11.42 -13.83
CA THR A 479 -6.42 11.47 -12.53
C THR A 479 -7.30 11.84 -11.32
N GLY A 480 -8.56 12.25 -11.54
CA GLY A 480 -9.45 12.66 -10.45
C GLY A 480 -10.35 11.52 -9.94
N ALA A 481 -10.72 11.54 -8.66
CA ALA A 481 -11.60 10.54 -8.05
C ALA A 481 -12.60 11.15 -7.07
N GLY A 482 -13.64 10.40 -6.68
CA GLY A 482 -14.45 10.74 -5.51
C GLY A 482 -13.56 10.87 -4.26
N ILE A 483 -12.68 9.90 -4.04
CA ILE A 483 -11.62 9.98 -3.02
C ILE A 483 -10.31 9.49 -3.63
N LEU A 484 -9.27 10.30 -3.55
CA LEU A 484 -7.91 9.96 -3.97
C LEU A 484 -7.04 9.72 -2.73
N ILE A 485 -6.38 8.56 -2.69
CA ILE A 485 -5.40 8.19 -1.66
C ILE A 485 -4.07 7.96 -2.35
N HIS A 486 -3.04 8.70 -1.96
CA HIS A 486 -1.74 8.56 -2.59
C HIS A 486 -0.57 8.83 -1.62
N LYS A 487 0.67 8.68 -2.11
CA LYS A 487 1.91 8.77 -1.31
C LYS A 487 1.83 7.83 -0.10
N LEU A 488 1.95 8.32 1.14
CA LEU A 488 1.99 7.53 2.37
C LEU A 488 0.69 7.60 3.17
N ALA A 489 -0.42 8.03 2.55
CA ALA A 489 -1.70 8.09 3.22
C ALA A 489 -2.24 6.69 3.59
N ASP A 490 -2.85 6.59 4.77
CA ASP A 490 -3.48 5.36 5.29
C ASP A 490 -4.79 5.70 6.02
N PRO A 491 -5.83 6.16 5.30
CA PRO A 491 -7.09 6.62 5.89
C PRO A 491 -8.04 5.47 6.25
N VAL A 492 -9.03 5.77 7.08
CA VAL A 492 -10.21 4.91 7.27
C VAL A 492 -11.41 5.56 6.60
N ILE A 493 -11.89 4.96 5.51
CA ILE A 493 -13.05 5.40 4.75
C ILE A 493 -14.18 4.42 5.06
N ARG A 494 -15.20 4.85 5.81
CA ARG A 494 -16.27 3.95 6.22
C ARG A 494 -17.68 4.52 6.20
N ASN A 495 -18.66 3.67 5.89
CA ASN A 495 -20.08 4.03 5.92
C ASN A 495 -20.43 5.25 5.07
N ASN A 496 -19.73 5.48 3.95
CA ASN A 496 -19.98 6.60 3.05
C ASN A 496 -20.81 6.15 1.83
N ARG A 497 -21.51 7.10 1.19
CA ARG A 497 -22.06 6.95 -0.17
C ARG A 497 -21.14 7.66 -1.14
N ILE A 498 -20.63 6.95 -2.15
CA ILE A 498 -19.68 7.49 -3.14
C ILE A 498 -20.23 7.21 -4.52
N HIS A 499 -20.79 8.22 -5.17
CA HIS A 499 -21.65 7.99 -6.33
C HIS A 499 -21.69 9.10 -7.35
N ASP A 500 -22.28 8.76 -8.51
CA ASP A 500 -22.48 9.64 -9.66
C ASP A 500 -21.18 10.34 -10.12
N GLY A 501 -20.05 9.70 -9.85
CA GLY A 501 -18.72 10.12 -10.27
C GLY A 501 -18.56 10.06 -11.78
N LYS A 502 -17.91 11.06 -12.38
CA LYS A 502 -17.57 11.05 -13.82
C LYS A 502 -16.42 10.13 -14.18
N ASP A 503 -15.65 9.69 -13.18
CA ASP A 503 -14.58 8.72 -13.33
C ASP A 503 -14.56 7.73 -12.13
N ILE A 504 -13.46 7.66 -11.38
CA ILE A 504 -13.23 6.67 -10.32
C ILE A 504 -13.96 7.07 -9.02
N GLY A 505 -14.59 6.10 -8.35
CA GLY A 505 -15.14 6.29 -7.00
C GLY A 505 -14.06 6.52 -5.95
N ILE A 506 -13.20 5.53 -5.72
CA ILE A 506 -12.03 5.63 -4.83
C ILE A 506 -10.77 5.17 -5.57
N ALA A 507 -9.72 5.99 -5.58
CA ALA A 507 -8.42 5.66 -6.15
C ALA A 507 -7.36 5.49 -5.03
N VAL A 508 -6.55 4.44 -5.11
CA VAL A 508 -5.39 4.19 -4.24
C VAL A 508 -4.16 4.03 -5.12
N ILE A 509 -3.25 5.02 -5.06
CA ILE A 509 -2.12 5.16 -5.99
C ILE A 509 -0.79 5.18 -5.24
N GLY A 510 0.21 4.48 -5.77
CA GLY A 510 1.55 4.51 -5.19
C GLY A 510 1.64 3.69 -3.90
N PRO A 511 2.46 4.08 -2.91
CA PRO A 511 2.54 3.38 -1.62
C PRO A 511 1.32 3.63 -0.70
N GLY A 512 0.23 4.21 -1.23
CA GLY A 512 -0.99 4.49 -0.49
C GLY A 512 -1.63 3.22 0.06
N LYS A 513 -2.17 3.34 1.26
CA LYS A 513 -2.88 2.28 1.98
C LYS A 513 -4.30 2.75 2.30
N GLY A 514 -4.88 2.24 3.37
CA GLY A 514 -6.20 2.62 3.85
C GLY A 514 -7.12 1.43 4.05
N THR A 515 -8.09 1.62 4.93
CA THR A 515 -9.21 0.71 5.14
C THR A 515 -10.47 1.32 4.56
N ILE A 516 -11.03 0.67 3.53
CA ILE A 516 -12.28 1.03 2.87
C ILE A 516 -13.33 0.04 3.34
N GLU A 517 -14.21 0.44 4.29
CA GLU A 517 -15.16 -0.48 4.94
C GLU A 517 -16.61 -0.01 4.96
N GLY A 518 -17.56 -0.87 4.57
CA GLY A 518 -18.98 -0.58 4.76
C GLY A 518 -19.52 0.58 3.92
N ASN A 519 -18.82 0.95 2.86
CA ASN A 519 -19.24 2.02 1.95
C ASN A 519 -20.19 1.47 0.88
N ASP A 520 -21.01 2.38 0.36
CA ASP A 520 -21.91 2.16 -0.76
C ASP A 520 -21.38 2.96 -1.97
N ILE A 521 -20.82 2.26 -2.95
CA ILE A 521 -20.09 2.85 -4.08
C ILE A 521 -20.83 2.50 -5.37
N TYR A 522 -21.48 3.49 -6.00
CA TYR A 522 -22.38 3.19 -7.12
C TYR A 522 -22.50 4.28 -8.17
N ALA A 523 -22.96 3.92 -9.38
CA ALA A 523 -23.23 4.86 -10.48
C ALA A 523 -22.02 5.74 -10.91
N ASN A 524 -20.80 5.38 -10.52
CA ASN A 524 -19.58 6.02 -11.00
C ASN A 524 -19.29 5.53 -12.43
N ALA A 525 -18.93 6.44 -13.34
CA ALA A 525 -18.72 6.10 -14.74
C ALA A 525 -17.44 5.27 -14.97
N GLY A 526 -16.40 5.50 -14.15
CA GLY A 526 -15.16 4.73 -14.10
C GLY A 526 -15.25 3.54 -13.13
N SER A 527 -14.10 3.14 -12.58
CA SER A 527 -14.07 2.01 -11.62
C SER A 527 -14.63 2.42 -10.26
N GLY A 528 -15.32 1.51 -9.57
CA GLY A 528 -15.76 1.75 -8.20
C GLY A 528 -14.58 1.99 -7.26
N VAL A 529 -13.62 1.05 -7.27
CA VAL A 529 -12.32 1.20 -6.60
C VAL A 529 -11.19 0.88 -7.58
N PHE A 530 -10.18 1.75 -7.66
CA PHE A 530 -9.01 1.59 -8.51
C PHE A 530 -7.73 1.58 -7.68
N ILE A 531 -6.95 0.51 -7.75
CA ILE A 531 -5.68 0.33 -7.04
C ILE A 531 -4.57 0.23 -8.08
N THR A 532 -3.56 1.09 -7.99
CA THR A 532 -2.46 1.09 -8.97
C THR A 532 -1.13 1.52 -8.37
N ALA A 533 -0.05 1.30 -9.13
CA ALA A 533 1.31 1.73 -8.82
C ALA A 533 1.82 1.26 -7.43
N GLY A 534 1.45 0.05 -7.01
CA GLY A 534 1.92 -0.57 -5.76
C GLY A 534 1.01 -0.37 -4.55
N GLY A 535 -0.22 0.12 -4.74
CA GLY A 535 -1.19 0.31 -3.66
C GLY A 535 -1.52 -0.99 -2.93
N ASP A 536 -1.79 -0.89 -1.63
CA ASP A 536 -2.07 -2.05 -0.76
C ASP A 536 -3.18 -1.77 0.28
N PRO A 537 -4.42 -1.47 -0.15
CA PRO A 537 -5.52 -1.18 0.77
C PRO A 537 -6.24 -2.44 1.28
N ILE A 538 -6.99 -2.29 2.36
CA ILE A 538 -7.98 -3.27 2.82
C ILE A 538 -9.37 -2.79 2.39
N ILE A 539 -10.03 -3.53 1.49
CA ILE A 539 -11.37 -3.23 0.98
C ILE A 539 -12.31 -4.30 1.52
N ARG A 540 -13.21 -3.92 2.44
CA ARG A 540 -14.08 -4.90 3.10
C ARG A 540 -15.53 -4.49 3.33
N LYS A 541 -16.46 -5.42 3.19
CA LYS A 541 -17.89 -5.22 3.49
C LYS A 541 -18.53 -4.03 2.77
N ASN A 542 -18.00 -3.65 1.60
CA ASN A 542 -18.59 -2.59 0.79
C ASN A 542 -19.63 -3.17 -0.18
N CYS A 543 -20.61 -2.35 -0.55
CA CYS A 543 -21.46 -2.59 -1.72
C CYS A 543 -20.88 -1.78 -2.89
N ILE A 544 -20.56 -2.44 -4.01
CA ILE A 544 -19.96 -1.80 -5.19
C ILE A 544 -20.78 -2.18 -6.41
N HIS A 545 -21.64 -1.27 -6.87
CA HIS A 545 -22.68 -1.66 -7.82
C HIS A 545 -23.13 -0.60 -8.81
N ASP A 546 -23.81 -1.04 -9.87
CA ASP A 546 -24.37 -0.17 -10.91
C ASP A 546 -23.34 0.81 -11.51
N GLY A 547 -22.04 0.47 -11.47
CA GLY A 547 -20.95 1.26 -12.02
C GLY A 547 -20.85 1.14 -13.54
N GLY A 548 -20.36 2.20 -14.18
CA GLY A 548 -20.16 2.33 -15.62
C GLY A 548 -18.96 1.57 -16.18
N TYR A 549 -18.11 0.99 -15.31
CA TYR A 549 -16.93 0.22 -15.71
C TYR A 549 -16.68 -1.00 -14.77
N VAL A 550 -15.46 -1.16 -14.24
CA VAL A 550 -15.04 -2.26 -13.37
C VAL A 550 -15.45 -1.99 -11.92
N GLY A 551 -15.90 -3.01 -11.18
CA GLY A 551 -16.21 -2.87 -9.76
C GLY A 551 -14.95 -2.52 -8.94
N ILE A 552 -13.98 -3.43 -8.90
CA ILE A 552 -12.65 -3.21 -8.30
C ILE A 552 -11.56 -3.56 -9.32
N ALA A 553 -10.66 -2.62 -9.59
CA ALA A 553 -9.53 -2.81 -10.48
C ALA A 553 -8.20 -2.74 -9.71
N VAL A 554 -7.32 -3.74 -9.91
CA VAL A 554 -5.99 -3.87 -9.28
C VAL A 554 -4.92 -3.96 -10.37
N HIS A 555 -4.05 -2.95 -10.45
CA HIS A 555 -3.11 -2.69 -11.55
C HIS A 555 -1.69 -2.36 -11.03
N GLY A 556 -0.69 -2.35 -11.91
CA GLY A 556 0.65 -1.82 -11.63
C GLY A 556 1.35 -2.37 -10.37
N HIS A 557 1.59 -3.68 -10.30
CA HIS A 557 2.27 -4.34 -9.17
C HIS A 557 1.58 -4.18 -7.80
N SER A 558 0.28 -3.91 -7.80
CA SER A 558 -0.47 -3.65 -6.58
C SER A 558 -0.83 -4.93 -5.82
N LYS A 559 -1.13 -4.74 -4.54
CA LYS A 559 -1.60 -5.76 -3.61
C LYS A 559 -3.00 -5.38 -3.15
N GLY A 560 -3.30 -5.59 -1.87
CA GLY A 560 -4.59 -5.34 -1.26
C GLY A 560 -5.34 -6.61 -0.88
N THR A 561 -6.18 -6.44 0.12
CA THR A 561 -7.11 -7.48 0.59
C THR A 561 -8.53 -7.04 0.29
N ILE A 562 -9.22 -7.80 -0.55
CA ILE A 562 -10.61 -7.58 -0.95
C ILE A 562 -11.46 -8.65 -0.27
N GLU A 563 -12.18 -8.29 0.79
CA GLU A 563 -12.90 -9.25 1.63
C GLU A 563 -14.35 -8.92 1.97
N GLY A 564 -15.27 -9.88 1.83
CA GLY A 564 -16.63 -9.70 2.31
C GLY A 564 -17.44 -8.62 1.58
N ASN A 565 -17.03 -8.19 0.38
CA ASN A 565 -17.73 -7.18 -0.41
C ASN A 565 -18.86 -7.81 -1.24
N ASP A 566 -19.84 -6.97 -1.58
CA ASP A 566 -20.95 -7.30 -2.48
C ASP A 566 -20.80 -6.48 -3.77
N ILE A 567 -20.45 -7.14 -4.88
CA ILE A 567 -20.06 -6.48 -6.14
C ILE A 567 -21.00 -6.93 -7.24
N TYR A 568 -21.86 -6.04 -7.75
CA TYR A 568 -22.93 -6.45 -8.68
C TYR A 568 -23.38 -5.37 -9.67
N ASN A 569 -24.08 -5.78 -10.74
CA ASN A 569 -24.65 -4.90 -11.79
C ASN A 569 -23.67 -3.94 -12.49
N ASN A 570 -22.36 -4.03 -12.25
CA ASN A 570 -21.36 -3.25 -12.96
C ASN A 570 -21.36 -3.62 -14.45
N THR A 571 -21.16 -2.64 -15.32
CA THR A 571 -21.22 -2.85 -16.78
C THR A 571 -20.04 -3.64 -17.32
N HIS A 572 -18.90 -3.65 -16.62
CA HIS A 572 -17.71 -4.40 -16.98
C HIS A 572 -17.37 -5.48 -15.94
N ILE A 573 -16.07 -5.76 -15.72
CA ILE A 573 -15.60 -6.86 -14.86
C ILE A 573 -15.94 -6.56 -13.39
N GLY A 574 -16.33 -7.56 -12.60
CA GLY A 574 -16.52 -7.40 -11.16
C GLY A 574 -15.22 -7.03 -10.44
N VAL A 575 -14.21 -7.91 -10.50
CA VAL A 575 -12.85 -7.66 -10.01
C VAL A 575 -11.81 -7.95 -11.11
N ASN A 576 -11.02 -6.95 -11.49
CA ASN A 576 -10.00 -7.08 -12.53
C ASN A 576 -8.59 -6.94 -11.93
N VAL A 577 -7.72 -7.94 -12.18
CA VAL A 577 -6.35 -7.99 -11.67
C VAL A 577 -5.38 -8.10 -12.84
N VAL A 578 -4.52 -7.09 -13.02
CA VAL A 578 -3.58 -7.02 -14.15
C VAL A 578 -2.21 -6.48 -13.73
N GLU A 579 -1.25 -6.58 -14.65
CA GLU A 579 0.09 -5.98 -14.55
C GLU A 579 0.86 -6.41 -13.28
N TYR A 580 1.17 -7.70 -13.17
CA TYR A 580 2.01 -8.26 -12.09
C TYR A 580 1.45 -8.08 -10.67
N SER A 581 0.16 -7.77 -10.54
CA SER A 581 -0.51 -7.61 -9.26
C SER A 581 -0.75 -8.94 -8.55
N SER A 582 -0.92 -8.89 -7.22
CA SER A 582 -1.09 -10.10 -6.38
C SER A 582 -2.02 -9.92 -5.17
N PRO A 583 -3.29 -9.54 -5.39
CA PRO A 583 -4.24 -9.32 -4.30
C PRO A 583 -4.72 -10.63 -3.64
N ILE A 584 -5.31 -10.49 -2.46
CA ILE A 584 -6.11 -11.53 -1.81
C ILE A 584 -7.60 -11.18 -1.98
N ILE A 585 -8.36 -12.03 -2.67
CA ILE A 585 -9.79 -11.86 -2.92
C ILE A 585 -10.53 -12.97 -2.18
N ARG A 586 -11.23 -12.63 -1.08
CA ARG A 586 -11.86 -13.65 -0.24
C ARG A 586 -13.26 -13.34 0.28
N ASN A 587 -14.12 -14.35 0.37
CA ASN A 587 -15.45 -14.23 0.98
C ASN A 587 -16.34 -13.12 0.36
N ASN A 588 -16.13 -12.76 -0.90
CA ASN A 588 -16.94 -11.77 -1.60
C ASN A 588 -18.12 -12.44 -2.33
N ARG A 589 -19.18 -11.66 -2.57
CA ARG A 589 -20.23 -12.00 -3.53
C ARG A 589 -20.02 -11.16 -4.77
N ILE A 590 -19.89 -11.80 -5.94
CA ILE A 590 -19.62 -11.13 -7.22
C ILE A 590 -20.62 -11.62 -8.24
N HIS A 591 -21.64 -10.82 -8.52
CA HIS A 591 -22.82 -11.34 -9.20
C HIS A 591 -23.58 -10.37 -10.09
N ASP A 592 -24.43 -10.92 -10.96
CA ASP A 592 -25.32 -10.17 -11.86
C ASP A 592 -24.57 -9.09 -12.69
N GLY A 593 -23.26 -9.26 -12.89
CA GLY A 593 -22.42 -8.38 -13.68
C GLY A 593 -22.62 -8.60 -15.18
N LYS A 594 -22.46 -7.54 -15.96
CA LYS A 594 -22.63 -7.62 -17.43
C LYS A 594 -21.40 -8.19 -18.14
N ASN A 595 -20.34 -8.50 -17.41
CA ASN A 595 -19.10 -9.07 -17.93
C ASN A 595 -18.59 -10.26 -17.09
N VAL A 596 -17.29 -10.51 -17.10
CA VAL A 596 -16.61 -11.52 -16.28
C VAL A 596 -16.72 -11.15 -14.79
N GLY A 597 -16.91 -12.16 -13.92
CA GLY A 597 -16.92 -11.96 -12.47
C GLY A 597 -15.54 -11.51 -11.94
N ILE A 598 -14.54 -12.38 -12.06
CA ILE A 598 -13.14 -12.08 -11.72
C ILE A 598 -12.24 -12.33 -12.94
N SER A 599 -11.38 -11.37 -13.26
CA SER A 599 -10.37 -11.51 -14.32
C SER A 599 -8.96 -11.34 -13.75
N VAL A 600 -8.05 -12.25 -14.11
CA VAL A 600 -6.63 -12.22 -13.70
C VAL A 600 -5.77 -12.39 -14.95
N MET A 601 -5.03 -11.35 -15.32
CA MET A 601 -4.28 -11.29 -16.58
C MET A 601 -2.89 -10.67 -16.40
N ALA A 602 -2.05 -10.76 -17.43
CA ALA A 602 -0.71 -10.15 -17.49
C ALA A 602 0.22 -10.52 -16.32
N GLN A 603 0.59 -11.80 -16.24
CA GLN A 603 1.57 -12.36 -15.28
C GLN A 603 1.24 -12.11 -13.79
N CYS A 604 -0.06 -11.94 -13.49
CA CYS A 604 -0.54 -11.80 -12.13
C CYS A 604 -0.54 -13.10 -11.33
N LYS A 605 -0.51 -12.93 -10.01
CA LYS A 605 -0.68 -13.98 -9.01
C LYS A 605 -1.77 -13.56 -8.04
N GLY A 606 -1.88 -14.26 -6.91
CA GLY A 606 -2.82 -13.93 -5.85
C GLY A 606 -3.65 -15.13 -5.43
N MET A 607 -4.60 -14.88 -4.54
CA MET A 607 -5.48 -15.90 -3.99
C MET A 607 -6.94 -15.48 -4.16
N ILE A 608 -7.76 -16.40 -4.67
CA ILE A 608 -9.21 -16.28 -4.79
C ILE A 608 -9.82 -17.36 -3.91
N GLU A 609 -10.36 -17.00 -2.75
CA GLU A 609 -10.82 -17.95 -1.74
C GLU A 609 -12.23 -17.69 -1.20
N GLY A 610 -13.09 -18.71 -1.15
CA GLY A 610 -14.34 -18.61 -0.39
C GLY A 610 -15.37 -17.65 -0.98
N ASN A 611 -15.24 -17.26 -2.26
CA ASN A 611 -16.15 -16.31 -2.91
C ASN A 611 -17.36 -17.03 -3.52
N ASP A 612 -18.52 -16.37 -3.50
CA ASP A 612 -19.70 -16.74 -4.28
C ASP A 612 -19.73 -15.90 -5.57
N ILE A 613 -19.56 -16.51 -6.74
CA ILE A 613 -19.48 -15.84 -8.03
C ILE A 613 -20.58 -16.37 -8.94
N TYR A 614 -21.60 -15.57 -9.25
CA TYR A 614 -22.78 -16.09 -9.92
C TYR A 614 -23.54 -15.14 -10.83
N ASN A 615 -24.34 -15.67 -11.76
CA ASN A 615 -25.19 -14.92 -12.68
C ASN A 615 -24.47 -13.83 -13.51
N ASN A 616 -23.14 -13.90 -13.64
CA ASN A 616 -22.39 -13.02 -14.52
C ASN A 616 -22.65 -13.43 -15.98
N ILE A 617 -22.80 -12.46 -16.88
CA ILE A 617 -23.14 -12.73 -18.30
C ILE A 617 -22.03 -13.56 -18.97
N PHE A 618 -20.77 -13.27 -18.65
CA PHE A 618 -19.61 -13.98 -19.19
C PHE A 618 -18.99 -14.93 -18.16
N THR A 619 -17.71 -15.26 -18.32
CA THR A 619 -17.01 -16.25 -17.49
C THR A 619 -17.05 -15.86 -16.00
N GLY A 620 -17.21 -16.84 -15.11
CA GLY A 620 -17.11 -16.60 -13.67
C GLY A 620 -15.72 -16.10 -13.27
N ILE A 621 -14.68 -16.89 -13.56
CA ILE A 621 -13.27 -16.53 -13.36
C ILE A 621 -12.48 -16.73 -14.66
N LEU A 622 -11.82 -15.68 -15.15
CA LEU A 622 -10.94 -15.71 -16.32
C LEU A 622 -9.47 -15.57 -15.91
N ILE A 623 -8.62 -16.51 -16.31
CA ILE A 623 -7.18 -16.50 -16.10
C ILE A 623 -6.47 -16.48 -17.46
N ALA A 624 -5.64 -15.47 -17.72
CA ALA A 624 -4.96 -15.34 -19.01
C ALA A 624 -3.54 -14.76 -18.92
N THR A 625 -2.80 -14.86 -20.02
CA THR A 625 -1.50 -14.20 -20.23
C THR A 625 -0.45 -14.55 -19.17
N GLY A 626 -0.21 -15.86 -18.99
CA GLY A 626 0.85 -16.38 -18.13
C GLY A 626 0.64 -16.17 -16.63
N CYS A 627 -0.60 -16.07 -16.16
CA CYS A 627 -0.90 -15.94 -14.72
C CYS A 627 -0.77 -17.27 -13.97
N ASP A 628 -0.64 -17.21 -12.64
CA ASP A 628 -0.53 -18.38 -11.76
C ASP A 628 -1.19 -18.14 -10.38
N PRO A 629 -2.53 -18.03 -10.30
CA PRO A 629 -3.25 -17.82 -9.06
C PRO A 629 -3.62 -19.11 -8.33
N LEU A 630 -3.90 -19.00 -7.03
CA LEU A 630 -4.54 -20.04 -6.22
C LEU A 630 -6.05 -19.75 -6.12
N ILE A 631 -6.89 -20.68 -6.58
CA ILE A 631 -8.35 -20.59 -6.58
C ILE A 631 -8.91 -21.71 -5.71
N ARG A 632 -9.44 -21.39 -4.53
CA ARG A 632 -9.90 -22.43 -3.59
C ARG A 632 -11.20 -22.15 -2.88
N ASN A 633 -11.98 -23.19 -2.61
CA ASN A 633 -13.20 -23.12 -1.79
C ASN A 633 -14.24 -22.09 -2.29
N ASN A 634 -14.26 -21.76 -3.59
CA ASN A 634 -15.23 -20.84 -4.17
C ASN A 634 -16.46 -21.59 -4.70
N ARG A 635 -17.59 -20.90 -4.81
CA ARG A 635 -18.80 -21.38 -5.47
C ARG A 635 -19.05 -20.55 -6.72
N ILE A 636 -19.07 -21.18 -7.89
CA ILE A 636 -19.12 -20.50 -9.20
C ILE A 636 -20.28 -21.07 -10.02
N TYR A 637 -21.35 -20.29 -10.19
CA TYR A 637 -22.59 -20.86 -10.72
C TYR A 637 -23.54 -19.91 -11.45
N GLY A 638 -24.46 -20.48 -12.23
CA GLY A 638 -25.53 -19.72 -12.90
C GLY A 638 -25.04 -18.73 -13.96
N GLY A 639 -23.76 -18.77 -14.33
CA GLY A 639 -23.16 -17.88 -15.33
C GLY A 639 -23.63 -18.19 -16.75
N GLY A 640 -23.65 -17.16 -17.59
CA GLY A 640 -23.99 -17.27 -19.02
C GLY A 640 -22.91 -17.96 -19.87
N HIS A 641 -21.76 -18.29 -19.29
CA HIS A 641 -20.58 -18.79 -20.00
C HIS A 641 -19.87 -19.92 -19.22
N VAL A 642 -18.54 -20.02 -19.37
CA VAL A 642 -17.67 -20.97 -18.64
C VAL A 642 -17.58 -20.57 -17.15
N GLY A 643 -17.49 -21.56 -16.25
CA GLY A 643 -17.24 -21.29 -14.83
C GLY A 643 -15.86 -20.68 -14.59
N ILE A 644 -14.79 -21.45 -14.89
CA ILE A 644 -13.39 -21.00 -14.85
C ILE A 644 -12.70 -21.24 -16.20
N ALA A 645 -12.09 -20.21 -16.79
CA ALA A 645 -11.39 -20.31 -18.07
C ALA A 645 -9.90 -19.98 -17.95
N PHE A 646 -9.04 -20.82 -18.53
CA PHE A 646 -7.60 -20.61 -18.65
C PHE A 646 -7.18 -20.38 -20.11
N HIS A 647 -6.41 -19.30 -20.33
CA HIS A 647 -5.89 -18.89 -21.63
C HIS A 647 -4.39 -18.47 -21.58
N ASP A 648 -3.76 -18.45 -22.74
CA ASP A 648 -2.41 -17.95 -23.03
C ASP A 648 -1.33 -18.44 -22.05
N HIS A 649 -1.07 -19.76 -22.04
CA HIS A 649 0.01 -20.39 -21.27
C HIS A 649 -0.04 -20.10 -19.76
N SER A 650 -1.23 -19.87 -19.23
CA SER A 650 -1.44 -19.67 -17.79
C SER A 650 -1.37 -21.00 -17.03
N LYS A 651 -1.00 -20.86 -15.76
CA LYS A 651 -0.99 -21.91 -14.74
C LYS A 651 -1.97 -21.51 -13.64
N GLY A 652 -2.01 -22.31 -12.59
CA GLY A 652 -2.80 -22.03 -11.40
C GLY A 652 -3.19 -23.31 -10.70
N THR A 653 -3.66 -23.18 -9.46
CA THR A 653 -4.19 -24.31 -8.69
C THR A 653 -5.66 -24.07 -8.37
N ILE A 654 -6.51 -25.03 -8.69
CA ILE A 654 -7.97 -25.01 -8.46
C ILE A 654 -8.29 -26.11 -7.46
N GLU A 655 -8.68 -25.76 -6.24
CA GLU A 655 -8.87 -26.72 -5.15
C GLU A 655 -10.15 -26.53 -4.34
N GLY A 656 -10.95 -27.57 -4.14
CA GLY A 656 -12.08 -27.52 -3.22
C GLY A 656 -13.24 -26.63 -3.66
N ASN A 657 -13.32 -26.25 -4.94
CA ASN A 657 -14.37 -25.38 -5.46
C ASN A 657 -15.62 -26.17 -5.85
N GLU A 658 -16.78 -25.50 -5.82
CA GLU A 658 -18.04 -25.99 -6.40
C GLU A 658 -18.38 -25.17 -7.65
N ILE A 659 -18.51 -25.86 -8.78
CA ILE A 659 -18.74 -25.21 -10.08
C ILE A 659 -19.97 -25.86 -10.72
N PHE A 660 -21.06 -25.12 -10.85
CA PHE A 660 -22.34 -25.75 -11.25
C PHE A 660 -23.29 -24.83 -11.99
N ASN A 661 -24.27 -25.40 -12.71
CA ASN A 661 -25.30 -24.64 -13.43
C ASN A 661 -24.77 -23.58 -14.43
N ASN A 662 -23.53 -23.72 -14.91
CA ASN A 662 -22.96 -22.84 -15.92
C ASN A 662 -23.41 -23.26 -17.33
N THR A 663 -23.51 -22.29 -18.24
CA THR A 663 -24.06 -22.53 -19.59
C THR A 663 -23.06 -23.21 -20.52
N LEU A 664 -21.76 -22.92 -20.38
CA LEU A 664 -20.69 -23.64 -21.04
C LEU A 664 -19.94 -24.52 -20.03
N ALA A 665 -18.73 -24.96 -20.38
CA ALA A 665 -17.96 -25.86 -19.54
C ALA A 665 -17.78 -25.34 -18.10
N GLY A 666 -17.76 -26.24 -17.12
CA GLY A 666 -17.43 -25.87 -15.75
C GLY A 666 -16.02 -25.27 -15.67
N ILE A 667 -15.04 -25.98 -16.23
CA ILE A 667 -13.67 -25.49 -16.39
C ILE A 667 -13.22 -25.66 -17.85
N SER A 668 -12.56 -24.65 -18.41
CA SER A 668 -11.97 -24.70 -19.76
C SER A 668 -10.46 -24.43 -19.69
N ILE A 669 -9.66 -25.32 -20.28
CA ILE A 669 -8.20 -25.21 -20.39
C ILE A 669 -7.82 -25.10 -21.87
N LYS A 670 -7.24 -23.97 -22.28
CA LYS A 670 -6.92 -23.71 -23.70
C LYS A 670 -5.50 -23.18 -23.88
N THR A 671 -5.05 -23.11 -25.13
CA THR A 671 -3.88 -22.32 -25.56
C THR A 671 -2.62 -22.61 -24.72
N GLY A 672 -2.28 -23.90 -24.60
CA GLY A 672 -1.08 -24.34 -23.90
C GLY A 672 -1.07 -24.16 -22.38
N CYS A 673 -2.22 -23.86 -21.74
CA CYS A 673 -2.30 -23.75 -20.28
C CYS A 673 -2.05 -25.08 -19.57
N ASP A 674 -1.53 -25.02 -18.34
CA ASP A 674 -1.14 -26.21 -17.56
C ASP A 674 -1.50 -26.05 -16.06
N PRO A 675 -2.81 -25.97 -15.71
CA PRO A 675 -3.25 -25.83 -14.32
C PRO A 675 -3.32 -27.18 -13.58
N VAL A 676 -3.32 -27.11 -12.24
CA VAL A 676 -3.64 -28.24 -11.35
C VAL A 676 -5.06 -28.09 -10.85
N ILE A 677 -5.92 -29.08 -11.09
CA ILE A 677 -7.34 -29.10 -10.75
C ILE A 677 -7.59 -30.27 -9.82
N ARG A 678 -7.88 -30.02 -8.55
CA ARG A 678 -8.04 -31.09 -7.56
C ARG A 678 -9.16 -30.91 -6.56
N ASN A 679 -9.79 -32.01 -6.16
CA ASN A 679 -10.79 -32.02 -5.10
C ASN A 679 -11.96 -31.04 -5.33
N ASN A 680 -12.33 -30.77 -6.58
CA ASN A 680 -13.47 -29.89 -6.92
C ASN A 680 -14.72 -30.72 -7.20
N ARG A 681 -15.89 -30.10 -7.01
CA ARG A 681 -17.19 -30.65 -7.43
C ARG A 681 -17.71 -29.86 -8.64
N ILE A 682 -17.95 -30.54 -9.76
CA ILE A 682 -18.31 -29.92 -11.04
C ILE A 682 -19.56 -30.58 -11.61
N TYR A 683 -20.70 -29.89 -11.53
CA TYR A 683 -21.98 -30.56 -11.77
C TYR A 683 -23.10 -29.69 -12.34
N ASP A 684 -24.14 -30.35 -12.86
CA ASP A 684 -25.35 -29.71 -13.41
C ASP A 684 -25.08 -28.63 -14.49
N GLY A 685 -23.91 -28.67 -15.14
CA GLY A 685 -23.58 -27.83 -16.28
C GLY A 685 -24.37 -28.20 -17.53
N LYS A 686 -24.57 -27.23 -18.43
CA LYS A 686 -25.22 -27.46 -19.74
C LYS A 686 -24.27 -27.97 -20.83
N ASP A 687 -22.98 -27.99 -20.54
CA ASP A 687 -21.91 -28.45 -21.42
C ASP A 687 -21.00 -29.43 -20.66
N ALA A 688 -19.74 -29.58 -21.06
CA ALA A 688 -18.79 -30.46 -20.42
C ALA A 688 -18.45 -30.02 -18.99
N GLY A 689 -18.13 -30.97 -18.10
CA GLY A 689 -17.60 -30.61 -16.77
C GLY A 689 -16.26 -29.88 -16.90
N ILE A 690 -15.29 -30.54 -17.54
CA ILE A 690 -13.97 -29.97 -17.86
C ILE A 690 -13.68 -30.14 -19.36
N GLY A 691 -13.33 -29.04 -20.03
CA GLY A 691 -12.87 -29.05 -21.43
C GLY A 691 -11.37 -28.74 -21.53
N VAL A 692 -10.62 -29.54 -22.29
CA VAL A 692 -9.20 -29.34 -22.58
C VAL A 692 -9.02 -29.28 -24.09
N SER A 693 -8.63 -28.12 -24.62
CA SER A 693 -8.44 -27.90 -26.05
C SER A 693 -7.20 -27.08 -26.38
N ASP A 694 -6.88 -26.95 -27.67
CA ASP A 694 -5.85 -26.05 -28.19
C ASP A 694 -4.49 -26.23 -27.50
N GLN A 695 -4.00 -27.48 -27.48
CA GLN A 695 -2.76 -27.87 -26.80
C GLN A 695 -2.75 -27.66 -25.27
N GLY A 696 -3.92 -27.45 -24.65
CA GLY A 696 -4.07 -27.39 -23.21
C GLY A 696 -3.60 -28.68 -22.53
N LYS A 697 -3.03 -28.54 -21.34
CA LYS A 697 -2.50 -29.61 -20.49
C LYS A 697 -3.15 -29.53 -19.11
N GLY A 698 -2.40 -29.81 -18.05
CA GLY A 698 -2.87 -29.78 -16.68
C GLY A 698 -3.02 -31.16 -16.07
N THR A 699 -3.11 -31.15 -14.74
CA THR A 699 -3.43 -32.34 -13.93
C THR A 699 -4.83 -32.18 -13.36
N ILE A 700 -5.70 -33.14 -13.64
CA ILE A 700 -7.08 -33.21 -13.16
C ILE A 700 -7.15 -34.40 -12.21
N GLU A 701 -7.19 -34.16 -10.90
CA GLU A 701 -7.10 -35.22 -9.89
C GLU A 701 -8.13 -35.17 -8.75
N GLY A 702 -8.71 -36.30 -8.36
CA GLY A 702 -9.56 -36.34 -7.16
C GLY A 702 -10.82 -35.48 -7.25
N ASN A 703 -11.27 -35.10 -8.44
CA ASN A 703 -12.47 -34.31 -8.64
C ASN A 703 -13.71 -35.21 -8.74
N ASP A 704 -14.83 -34.65 -8.35
CA ASP A 704 -16.16 -35.25 -8.49
C ASP A 704 -16.93 -34.49 -9.59
N ILE A 705 -17.17 -35.16 -10.71
CA ILE A 705 -17.72 -34.56 -11.94
C ILE A 705 -18.99 -35.31 -12.32
N HIS A 706 -20.16 -34.68 -12.16
CA HIS A 706 -21.40 -35.42 -12.33
C HIS A 706 -22.57 -34.62 -12.90
N SER A 707 -23.58 -35.29 -13.42
CA SER A 707 -24.87 -34.69 -13.84
C SER A 707 -24.81 -33.61 -14.94
N ASN A 708 -23.63 -33.37 -15.51
CA ASN A 708 -23.41 -32.47 -16.64
C ASN A 708 -24.15 -32.97 -17.89
N THR A 709 -24.60 -32.02 -18.72
CA THR A 709 -25.44 -32.32 -19.89
C THR A 709 -24.62 -32.88 -21.05
N PHE A 710 -23.33 -32.52 -21.14
CA PHE A 710 -22.38 -33.08 -22.09
C PHE A 710 -21.32 -33.93 -21.36
N ALA A 711 -20.16 -34.17 -21.99
CA ALA A 711 -19.15 -35.06 -21.44
C ALA A 711 -18.67 -34.62 -20.05
N GLY A 712 -18.40 -35.55 -19.13
CA GLY A 712 -17.77 -35.20 -17.86
C GLY A 712 -16.43 -34.48 -18.09
N ILE A 713 -15.57 -35.08 -18.91
CA ILE A 713 -14.34 -34.46 -19.41
C ILE A 713 -14.28 -34.56 -20.94
N SER A 714 -13.95 -33.46 -21.62
CA SER A 714 -13.73 -33.43 -23.08
C SER A 714 -12.30 -33.01 -23.38
N ILE A 715 -11.59 -33.82 -24.18
CA ILE A 715 -10.21 -33.58 -24.61
C ILE A 715 -10.17 -33.54 -26.13
N MET A 716 -9.80 -32.39 -26.68
CA MET A 716 -9.82 -32.16 -28.13
C MET A 716 -8.72 -31.25 -28.64
N THR A 717 -8.54 -31.18 -29.96
CA THR A 717 -7.63 -30.24 -30.63
C THR A 717 -6.20 -30.31 -30.06
N GLY A 718 -5.70 -31.53 -29.88
CA GLY A 718 -4.37 -31.80 -29.33
C GLY A 718 -4.19 -31.51 -27.84
N GLY A 719 -5.27 -31.34 -27.06
CA GLY A 719 -5.19 -31.34 -25.60
C GLY A 719 -4.56 -32.63 -25.06
N ASP A 720 -3.78 -32.54 -23.99
CA ASP A 720 -2.97 -33.64 -23.44
C ASP A 720 -2.87 -33.56 -21.90
N PRO A 721 -3.99 -33.73 -21.17
CA PRO A 721 -4.00 -33.65 -19.71
C PRO A 721 -3.63 -34.99 -19.04
N ILE A 722 -3.27 -34.92 -17.76
CA ILE A 722 -3.26 -36.08 -16.85
C ILE A 722 -4.57 -36.09 -16.08
N VAL A 723 -5.39 -37.12 -16.26
CA VAL A 723 -6.69 -37.30 -15.59
C VAL A 723 -6.59 -38.49 -14.65
N ARG A 724 -6.58 -38.26 -13.33
CA ARG A 724 -6.36 -39.36 -12.37
C ARG A 724 -7.23 -39.35 -11.13
N ASN A 725 -7.65 -40.51 -10.66
CA ASN A 725 -8.38 -40.65 -9.39
C ASN A 725 -9.64 -39.78 -9.29
N ASN A 726 -10.31 -39.44 -10.40
CA ASN A 726 -11.56 -38.69 -10.40
C ASN A 726 -12.77 -39.63 -10.36
N CYS A 727 -13.88 -39.16 -9.81
CA CYS A 727 -15.20 -39.78 -9.96
C CYS A 727 -15.96 -39.04 -11.06
N ILE A 728 -16.41 -39.75 -12.11
CA ILE A 728 -17.10 -39.16 -13.26
C ILE A 728 -18.39 -39.92 -13.52
N HIS A 729 -19.52 -39.37 -13.09
CA HIS A 729 -20.75 -40.15 -13.00
C HIS A 729 -22.06 -39.43 -13.23
N ASP A 730 -23.13 -40.20 -13.40
CA ASP A 730 -24.51 -39.71 -13.57
C ASP A 730 -24.67 -38.62 -14.66
N GLY A 731 -23.76 -38.57 -15.64
CA GLY A 731 -23.76 -37.62 -16.74
C GLY A 731 -24.83 -37.96 -17.80
N LYS A 732 -25.38 -36.94 -18.44
CA LYS A 732 -26.36 -37.10 -19.54
C LYS A 732 -25.70 -37.36 -20.90
N HIS A 733 -24.40 -37.59 -20.89
CA HIS A 733 -23.60 -37.94 -22.06
C HIS A 733 -22.48 -38.93 -21.68
N VAL A 734 -21.38 -38.92 -22.43
CA VAL A 734 -20.18 -39.75 -22.23
C VAL A 734 -19.45 -39.33 -20.95
N GLY A 735 -18.80 -40.26 -20.24
CA GLY A 735 -17.93 -39.91 -19.10
C GLY A 735 -16.72 -39.06 -19.54
N ILE A 736 -15.83 -39.62 -20.36
CA ILE A 736 -14.68 -38.91 -20.95
C ILE A 736 -14.71 -39.03 -22.47
N ALA A 737 -14.68 -37.90 -23.19
CA ALA A 737 -14.60 -37.85 -24.64
C ALA A 737 -13.22 -37.37 -25.11
N ILE A 738 -12.54 -38.15 -25.94
CA ILE A 738 -11.23 -37.84 -26.55
C ILE A 738 -11.39 -37.85 -28.06
N HIS A 739 -11.24 -36.69 -28.70
CA HIS A 739 -11.46 -36.56 -30.15
C HIS A 739 -10.60 -35.46 -30.77
N ASN A 740 -10.62 -35.30 -32.09
CA ASN A 740 -9.86 -34.29 -32.84
C ASN A 740 -8.38 -34.25 -32.44
N GLN A 741 -7.71 -35.41 -32.51
CA GLN A 741 -6.30 -35.59 -32.11
C GLN A 741 -6.00 -35.33 -30.63
N GLY A 742 -7.02 -35.35 -29.75
CA GLY A 742 -6.84 -35.32 -28.30
C GLY A 742 -6.01 -36.50 -27.79
N LYS A 743 -5.25 -36.26 -26.71
CA LYS A 743 -4.35 -37.21 -26.05
C LYS A 743 -4.64 -37.23 -24.55
N GLY A 744 -3.65 -37.56 -23.73
CA GLY A 744 -3.73 -37.58 -22.28
C GLY A 744 -3.54 -38.95 -21.67
N THR A 745 -3.25 -38.94 -20.37
CA THR A 745 -3.19 -40.14 -19.54
C THR A 745 -4.40 -40.16 -18.61
N ILE A 746 -5.24 -41.18 -18.75
CA ILE A 746 -6.45 -41.40 -17.96
C ILE A 746 -6.19 -42.59 -17.05
N GLU A 747 -5.98 -42.36 -15.75
CA GLU A 747 -5.59 -43.41 -14.82
C GLU A 747 -6.32 -43.44 -13.47
N GLY A 748 -6.70 -44.62 -12.98
CA GLY A 748 -7.26 -44.76 -11.63
C GLY A 748 -8.60 -44.05 -11.42
N ASN A 749 -9.31 -43.64 -12.48
CA ASN A 749 -10.59 -42.96 -12.37
C ASN A 749 -11.73 -43.98 -12.18
N ASP A 750 -12.81 -43.52 -11.56
CA ASP A 750 -14.06 -44.25 -11.38
C ASP A 750 -15.15 -43.60 -12.24
N ILE A 751 -15.55 -44.28 -13.33
CA ILE A 751 -16.42 -43.72 -14.37
C ILE A 751 -17.69 -44.56 -14.44
N TYR A 752 -18.83 -44.03 -14.02
CA TYR A 752 -20.03 -44.86 -13.88
C TYR A 752 -21.37 -44.16 -14.07
N ALA A 753 -22.44 -44.93 -14.28
CA ALA A 753 -23.82 -44.43 -14.41
C ALA A 753 -24.07 -43.34 -15.48
N ASN A 754 -23.10 -43.12 -16.39
CA ASN A 754 -23.25 -42.20 -17.52
C ASN A 754 -24.24 -42.77 -18.55
N THR A 755 -25.00 -41.88 -19.18
CA THR A 755 -26.06 -42.30 -20.12
C THR A 755 -25.56 -42.68 -21.51
N LYS A 756 -24.31 -42.32 -21.84
CA LYS A 756 -23.56 -42.78 -23.02
C LYS A 756 -22.33 -43.56 -22.58
N ASP A 757 -21.34 -43.68 -23.48
CA ASP A 757 -20.14 -44.48 -23.24
C ASP A 757 -19.38 -43.99 -22.00
N GLY A 758 -18.71 -44.90 -21.29
CA GLY A 758 -17.81 -44.50 -20.21
C GLY A 758 -16.67 -43.63 -20.75
N ILE A 759 -15.95 -44.14 -21.75
CA ILE A 759 -14.92 -43.40 -22.50
C ILE A 759 -15.16 -43.50 -23.99
N PHE A 760 -15.10 -42.38 -24.71
CA PHE A 760 -15.27 -42.29 -26.15
C PHE A 760 -13.99 -41.77 -26.82
N ILE A 761 -13.49 -42.47 -27.84
CA ILE A 761 -12.28 -42.12 -28.59
C ILE A 761 -12.62 -42.03 -30.08
N ALA A 762 -12.48 -40.84 -30.67
CA ALA A 762 -12.83 -40.60 -32.06
C ALA A 762 -11.81 -39.71 -32.79
N THR A 763 -11.98 -39.55 -34.11
CA THR A 763 -11.27 -38.58 -34.96
C THR A 763 -9.76 -38.46 -34.66
N GLY A 764 -9.09 -39.62 -34.63
CA GLY A 764 -7.65 -39.70 -34.42
C GLY A 764 -7.16 -39.41 -32.99
N GLY A 765 -8.04 -39.42 -31.99
CA GLY A 765 -7.64 -39.38 -30.58
C GLY A 765 -6.74 -40.57 -30.20
N ASP A 766 -5.76 -40.34 -29.32
CA ASP A 766 -4.72 -41.33 -28.99
C ASP A 766 -4.32 -41.27 -27.50
N PRO A 767 -5.22 -41.68 -26.57
CA PRO A 767 -4.96 -41.61 -25.13
C PRO A 767 -4.25 -42.85 -24.58
N ILE A 768 -3.71 -42.72 -23.36
CA ILE A 768 -3.32 -43.85 -22.50
C ILE A 768 -4.38 -44.01 -21.41
N ILE A 769 -5.11 -45.11 -21.41
CA ILE A 769 -6.20 -45.42 -20.47
C ILE A 769 -5.78 -46.62 -19.62
N ARG A 770 -5.50 -46.41 -18.33
CA ARG A 770 -5.02 -47.50 -17.46
C ARG A 770 -5.61 -47.55 -16.07
N ASN A 771 -5.82 -48.75 -15.54
CA ASN A 771 -6.25 -48.97 -14.15
C ASN A 771 -7.52 -48.20 -13.75
N ASN A 772 -8.42 -47.90 -14.69
CA ASN A 772 -9.70 -47.25 -14.40
C ASN A 772 -10.77 -48.30 -14.10
N ARG A 773 -11.80 -47.90 -13.32
CA ARG A 773 -13.05 -48.65 -13.16
C ARG A 773 -14.11 -47.99 -14.03
N ILE A 774 -14.74 -48.74 -14.93
CA ILE A 774 -15.72 -48.22 -15.89
C ILE A 774 -16.97 -49.10 -15.85
N HIS A 775 -18.02 -48.61 -15.20
CA HIS A 775 -19.14 -49.50 -14.87
C HIS A 775 -20.53 -48.87 -14.82
N ASP A 776 -21.56 -49.72 -14.81
CA ASP A 776 -22.97 -49.32 -14.68
C ASP A 776 -23.45 -48.27 -15.72
N GLY A 777 -22.74 -48.13 -16.84
CA GLY A 777 -23.10 -47.25 -17.94
C GLY A 777 -24.28 -47.78 -18.76
N LYS A 778 -25.01 -46.86 -19.42
CA LYS A 778 -26.14 -47.21 -20.29
C LYS A 778 -25.73 -47.54 -21.72
N ASP A 779 -24.46 -47.38 -22.08
CA ASP A 779 -23.90 -47.70 -23.40
C ASP A 779 -22.64 -48.57 -23.25
N ALA A 780 -21.64 -48.44 -24.14
CA ALA A 780 -20.40 -49.19 -24.03
C ALA A 780 -19.52 -48.69 -22.88
N GLY A 781 -18.66 -49.57 -22.34
CA GLY A 781 -17.65 -49.13 -21.38
C GLY A 781 -16.64 -48.20 -22.05
N ILE A 782 -15.99 -48.66 -23.11
CA ILE A 782 -15.11 -47.85 -23.96
C ILE A 782 -15.51 -48.01 -25.43
N PHE A 783 -15.62 -46.90 -26.15
CA PHE A 783 -15.95 -46.89 -27.56
C PHE A 783 -14.88 -46.18 -28.40
N VAL A 784 -14.33 -46.87 -29.41
CA VAL A 784 -13.26 -46.39 -30.29
C VAL A 784 -13.73 -46.41 -31.74
N LEU A 785 -13.65 -45.26 -32.41
CA LEU A 785 -14.14 -45.09 -33.79
C LEU A 785 -13.35 -44.03 -34.56
N GLU A 786 -13.65 -43.88 -35.85
CA GLU A 786 -13.13 -42.80 -36.70
C GLU A 786 -11.60 -42.61 -36.60
N GLN A 787 -10.85 -43.70 -36.80
CA GLN A 787 -9.38 -43.73 -36.70
C GLN A 787 -8.83 -43.43 -35.28
N GLY A 788 -9.66 -43.51 -34.25
CA GLY A 788 -9.23 -43.45 -32.85
C GLY A 788 -8.26 -44.57 -32.51
N LYS A 789 -7.28 -44.27 -31.66
CA LYS A 789 -6.17 -45.14 -31.24
C LYS A 789 -6.09 -45.17 -29.71
N GLY A 790 -4.91 -45.49 -29.19
CA GLY A 790 -4.61 -45.44 -27.77
C GLY A 790 -4.34 -46.81 -27.16
N MET A 791 -3.80 -46.75 -25.94
CA MET A 791 -3.53 -47.92 -25.11
C MET A 791 -4.63 -48.05 -24.05
N ILE A 792 -5.30 -49.20 -24.00
CA ILE A 792 -6.32 -49.53 -23.00
C ILE A 792 -5.77 -50.70 -22.18
N GLU A 793 -5.22 -50.42 -21.00
CA GLU A 793 -4.51 -51.40 -20.18
C GLU A 793 -4.97 -51.53 -18.73
N GLY A 794 -5.18 -52.75 -18.24
CA GLY A 794 -5.35 -52.98 -16.80
C GLY A 794 -6.65 -52.38 -16.22
N ASN A 795 -7.61 -52.01 -17.07
CA ASN A 795 -8.88 -51.45 -16.64
C ASN A 795 -9.85 -52.56 -16.18
N ASP A 796 -10.75 -52.19 -15.30
CA ASP A 796 -11.86 -53.01 -14.82
C ASP A 796 -13.17 -52.45 -15.40
N ILE A 797 -13.73 -53.15 -16.38
CA ILE A 797 -14.88 -52.69 -17.18
C ILE A 797 -16.04 -53.66 -16.95
N HIS A 798 -17.10 -53.22 -16.28
CA HIS A 798 -18.17 -54.13 -15.89
C HIS A 798 -19.57 -53.53 -15.81
N ALA A 799 -20.60 -54.37 -15.81
CA ALA A 799 -22.01 -53.97 -15.63
C ALA A 799 -22.56 -52.92 -16.62
N ASN A 800 -21.83 -52.60 -17.69
CA ASN A 800 -22.28 -51.72 -18.77
C ASN A 800 -23.39 -52.41 -19.60
N THR A 801 -24.30 -51.61 -20.14
CA THR A 801 -25.50 -52.12 -20.81
C THR A 801 -25.18 -52.67 -22.21
N ASN A 802 -24.25 -52.05 -22.94
CA ASN A 802 -23.79 -52.55 -24.23
C ASN A 802 -22.42 -53.21 -24.11
N ALA A 803 -21.60 -53.18 -25.17
CA ALA A 803 -20.32 -53.85 -25.18
C ALA A 803 -19.38 -53.32 -24.09
N GLY A 804 -18.55 -54.18 -23.49
CA GLY A 804 -17.48 -53.73 -22.60
C GLY A 804 -16.54 -52.77 -23.33
N ILE A 805 -16.03 -53.21 -24.48
CA ILE A 805 -15.28 -52.36 -25.42
C ILE A 805 -15.83 -52.54 -26.83
N CYS A 806 -16.08 -51.43 -27.54
CA CYS A 806 -16.44 -51.44 -28.95
C CYS A 806 -15.39 -50.72 -29.81
N VAL A 807 -15.03 -51.30 -30.95
CA VAL A 807 -14.09 -50.74 -31.93
C VAL A 807 -14.74 -50.77 -33.32
N MET A 808 -14.88 -49.62 -33.95
CA MET A 808 -15.45 -49.53 -35.30
C MET A 808 -14.86 -48.43 -36.17
N THR A 809 -15.32 -48.34 -37.43
CA THR A 809 -14.97 -47.27 -38.38
C THR A 809 -13.45 -47.00 -38.47
N GLY A 810 -12.67 -48.09 -38.53
CA GLY A 810 -11.20 -48.03 -38.62
C GLY A 810 -10.46 -47.58 -37.36
N GLY A 811 -11.10 -47.60 -36.18
CA GLY A 811 -10.39 -47.48 -34.91
C GLY A 811 -9.35 -48.60 -34.73
N ASP A 812 -8.23 -48.31 -34.09
CA ASP A 812 -7.06 -49.19 -33.98
C ASP A 812 -6.40 -49.11 -32.58
N PRO A 813 -7.09 -49.52 -31.50
CA PRO A 813 -6.53 -49.47 -30.15
C PRO A 813 -5.68 -50.71 -29.81
N VAL A 814 -4.81 -50.57 -28.81
CA VAL A 814 -4.19 -51.72 -28.12
C VAL A 814 -4.94 -51.98 -26.82
N ILE A 815 -5.69 -53.07 -26.76
CA ILE A 815 -6.51 -53.50 -25.63
C ILE A 815 -5.80 -54.65 -24.92
N ARG A 816 -5.20 -54.39 -23.75
CA ARG A 816 -4.39 -55.38 -23.04
C ARG A 816 -4.64 -55.52 -21.55
N ASN A 817 -4.57 -56.73 -21.02
CA ASN A 817 -4.62 -57.00 -19.58
C ASN A 817 -5.84 -56.40 -18.85
N ASN A 818 -6.96 -56.17 -19.53
CA ASN A 818 -8.18 -55.65 -18.91
C ASN A 818 -9.03 -56.78 -18.34
N ARG A 819 -9.81 -56.48 -17.30
CA ARG A 819 -10.89 -57.34 -16.80
C ARG A 819 -12.21 -56.80 -17.33
N ILE A 820 -12.93 -57.61 -18.10
CA ILE A 820 -14.20 -57.22 -18.74
C ILE A 820 -15.27 -58.21 -18.32
N HIS A 821 -16.24 -57.78 -17.51
CA HIS A 821 -17.20 -58.72 -16.94
C HIS A 821 -18.58 -58.16 -16.61
N ASP A 822 -19.53 -59.06 -16.33
CA ASP A 822 -20.89 -58.74 -15.89
C ASP A 822 -21.68 -57.79 -16.81
N GLY A 823 -21.23 -57.57 -18.05
CA GLY A 823 -21.87 -56.74 -19.06
C GLY A 823 -23.09 -57.43 -19.68
N LYS A 824 -24.12 -56.66 -20.04
CA LYS A 824 -25.40 -57.18 -20.56
C LYS A 824 -25.38 -57.58 -22.03
N ASP A 825 -24.29 -57.30 -22.74
CA ASP A 825 -24.10 -57.69 -24.13
C ASP A 825 -22.71 -58.36 -24.34
N VAL A 826 -21.93 -57.89 -25.30
CA VAL A 826 -20.64 -58.47 -25.72
C VAL A 826 -19.49 -57.98 -24.84
N GLY A 827 -18.51 -58.82 -24.54
CA GLY A 827 -17.26 -58.37 -23.89
C GLY A 827 -16.50 -57.35 -24.75
N ILE A 828 -16.03 -57.78 -25.94
CA ILE A 828 -15.38 -56.90 -26.93
C ILE A 828 -16.02 -57.07 -28.31
N LEU A 829 -16.44 -55.96 -28.93
CA LEU A 829 -17.04 -55.91 -30.25
C LEU A 829 -16.13 -55.16 -31.25
N VAL A 830 -15.71 -55.81 -32.34
CA VAL A 830 -14.95 -55.18 -33.42
C VAL A 830 -15.73 -55.26 -34.73
N ARG A 831 -16.05 -54.11 -35.33
CA ARG A 831 -16.84 -54.05 -36.56
C ARG A 831 -16.46 -52.92 -37.51
N GLU A 832 -17.06 -52.87 -38.68
CA GLU A 832 -16.92 -51.77 -39.65
C GLU A 832 -15.46 -51.35 -39.91
N GLN A 833 -14.62 -52.32 -40.30
CA GLN A 833 -13.18 -52.12 -40.53
C GLN A 833 -12.36 -51.76 -39.28
N GLY A 834 -12.92 -51.86 -38.07
CA GLY A 834 -12.19 -51.75 -36.82
C GLY A 834 -11.02 -52.73 -36.76
N GLN A 835 -9.90 -52.27 -36.20
CA GLN A 835 -8.61 -52.94 -36.11
C GLN A 835 -8.22 -53.09 -34.63
N GLY A 836 -6.91 -53.19 -34.36
CA GLY A 836 -6.38 -53.20 -33.02
C GLY A 836 -5.83 -54.55 -32.58
N THR A 837 -5.14 -54.53 -31.44
CA THR A 837 -4.61 -55.72 -30.77
C THR A 837 -5.37 -55.96 -29.48
N ILE A 838 -5.97 -57.13 -29.34
CA ILE A 838 -6.69 -57.59 -28.15
C ILE A 838 -5.85 -58.69 -27.51
N GLU A 839 -5.10 -58.36 -26.46
CA GLU A 839 -4.11 -59.26 -25.85
C GLU A 839 -4.21 -59.40 -24.33
N GLY A 840 -4.25 -60.64 -23.82
CA GLY A 840 -4.09 -60.87 -22.39
C GLY A 840 -5.27 -60.42 -21.51
N ASN A 841 -6.44 -60.16 -22.09
CA ASN A 841 -7.62 -59.73 -21.34
C ASN A 841 -8.34 -60.92 -20.70
N ASP A 842 -8.94 -60.70 -19.52
CA ASP A 842 -9.82 -61.66 -18.85
C ASP A 842 -11.28 -61.22 -19.06
N ILE A 843 -12.03 -61.97 -19.86
CA ILE A 843 -13.40 -61.66 -20.29
C ILE A 843 -14.33 -62.73 -19.73
N TYR A 844 -15.19 -62.38 -18.77
CA TYR A 844 -16.04 -63.36 -18.10
C TYR A 844 -17.43 -62.83 -17.75
N SER A 845 -18.41 -63.71 -17.52
CA SER A 845 -19.78 -63.30 -17.14
C SER A 845 -20.47 -62.33 -18.11
N SER A 846 -20.06 -62.27 -19.39
CA SER A 846 -20.77 -61.51 -20.43
C SER A 846 -22.06 -62.24 -20.86
N HIS A 847 -23.14 -61.48 -21.08
CA HIS A 847 -24.47 -62.06 -21.30
C HIS A 847 -24.73 -62.57 -22.72
N THR A 848 -23.99 -62.11 -23.75
CA THR A 848 -24.11 -62.65 -25.11
C THR A 848 -22.83 -63.37 -25.55
N PHE A 849 -21.77 -62.66 -25.92
CA PHE A 849 -20.53 -63.25 -26.46
C PHE A 849 -19.30 -62.68 -25.77
N GLY A 850 -18.20 -63.44 -25.73
CA GLY A 850 -16.92 -62.92 -25.24
C GLY A 850 -16.34 -61.87 -26.17
N ILE A 851 -15.99 -62.28 -27.39
CA ILE A 851 -15.50 -61.39 -28.45
C ILE A 851 -16.31 -61.59 -29.73
N VAL A 852 -16.72 -60.51 -30.37
CA VAL A 852 -17.41 -60.54 -31.68
C VAL A 852 -16.65 -59.72 -32.71
N ILE A 853 -16.43 -60.30 -33.89
CA ILE A 853 -15.79 -59.67 -35.04
C ILE A 853 -16.75 -59.73 -36.22
N LEU A 854 -17.15 -58.58 -36.77
CA LEU A 854 -18.00 -58.52 -37.96
C LEU A 854 -17.73 -57.34 -38.90
N ASP A 855 -18.45 -57.23 -40.02
CA ASP A 855 -18.41 -56.10 -40.94
C ASP A 855 -16.98 -55.68 -41.36
N ARG A 856 -16.14 -56.66 -41.73
CA ARG A 856 -14.72 -56.47 -42.08
C ARG A 856 -13.82 -55.96 -40.95
N GLY A 857 -14.24 -56.11 -39.69
CA GLY A 857 -13.33 -55.95 -38.55
C GLY A 857 -12.16 -56.93 -38.65
N ASP A 858 -10.95 -56.47 -38.36
CA ASP A 858 -9.70 -57.22 -38.57
C ASP A 858 -8.72 -57.09 -37.38
N PRO A 859 -9.13 -57.41 -36.14
CA PRO A 859 -8.24 -57.32 -34.99
C PRO A 859 -7.26 -58.50 -34.92
N ILE A 860 -6.16 -58.31 -34.18
CA ILE A 860 -5.31 -59.41 -33.69
C ILE A 860 -5.80 -59.79 -32.29
N VAL A 861 -6.34 -60.99 -32.12
CA VAL A 861 -6.89 -61.50 -30.86
C VAL A 861 -6.00 -62.63 -30.33
N ARG A 862 -5.27 -62.37 -29.25
CA ARG A 862 -4.36 -63.38 -28.70
C ARG A 862 -4.24 -63.42 -27.19
N ARG A 863 -3.93 -64.59 -26.63
CA ARG A 863 -3.64 -64.76 -25.19
C ARG A 863 -4.74 -64.28 -24.25
N ASN A 864 -5.98 -64.16 -24.73
CA ASN A 864 -7.10 -63.77 -23.87
C ASN A 864 -7.66 -64.99 -23.14
N ARG A 865 -8.16 -64.77 -21.93
CA ARG A 865 -8.94 -65.74 -21.16
C ARG A 865 -10.41 -65.39 -21.30
N ILE A 866 -11.24 -66.33 -21.74
CA ILE A 866 -12.66 -66.11 -22.00
C ILE A 866 -13.50 -67.16 -21.25
N ASP A 867 -14.51 -66.69 -20.52
CA ASP A 867 -15.46 -67.51 -19.76
C ASP A 867 -16.88 -66.93 -19.92
N THR A 868 -17.59 -67.37 -20.96
CA THR A 868 -18.90 -66.80 -21.34
C THR A 868 -19.96 -67.89 -21.39
N PRO A 869 -20.62 -68.21 -20.25
CA PRO A 869 -21.54 -69.33 -20.18
C PRO A 869 -22.80 -69.12 -21.02
N ALA A 870 -23.08 -67.92 -21.53
CA ALA A 870 -24.32 -67.66 -22.25
C ALA A 870 -24.31 -68.05 -23.74
N SER A 871 -23.15 -68.11 -24.41
CA SER A 871 -23.07 -68.38 -25.86
C SER A 871 -21.66 -68.81 -26.31
N ASN A 872 -21.22 -68.41 -27.51
CA ASN A 872 -19.89 -68.65 -28.03
C ASN A 872 -18.83 -67.77 -27.33
N GLY A 873 -17.61 -68.29 -27.18
CA GLY A 873 -16.48 -67.51 -26.67
C GLY A 873 -16.06 -66.41 -27.64
N ILE A 874 -15.70 -66.78 -28.87
CA ILE A 874 -15.37 -65.85 -29.96
C ILE A 874 -16.30 -66.12 -31.15
N ARG A 875 -16.92 -65.07 -31.69
CA ARG A 875 -17.81 -65.14 -32.86
C ARG A 875 -17.32 -64.25 -33.99
N ILE A 876 -17.17 -64.81 -35.18
CA ILE A 876 -16.68 -64.11 -36.38
C ILE A 876 -17.72 -64.27 -37.49
N VAL A 877 -18.34 -63.18 -37.91
CA VAL A 877 -19.43 -63.23 -38.90
C VAL A 877 -19.38 -62.04 -39.87
N GLY A 878 -20.13 -62.07 -40.95
CA GLY A 878 -20.32 -60.89 -41.81
C GLY A 878 -19.01 -60.38 -42.42
N ASN A 879 -18.17 -61.28 -42.94
CA ASN A 879 -16.85 -60.98 -43.51
C ASN A 879 -15.81 -60.40 -42.52
N GLY A 880 -15.89 -60.71 -41.22
CA GLY A 880 -14.77 -60.41 -40.30
C GLY A 880 -13.46 -61.10 -40.73
N CYS A 881 -12.32 -60.42 -40.56
CA CYS A 881 -11.03 -60.80 -41.16
C CYS A 881 -9.90 -61.14 -40.16
N GLY A 882 -10.12 -60.93 -38.87
CA GLY A 882 -9.08 -60.93 -37.83
C GLY A 882 -8.21 -62.18 -37.72
N THR A 883 -7.11 -62.06 -36.98
CA THR A 883 -6.21 -63.17 -36.61
C THR A 883 -6.43 -63.60 -35.16
N ILE A 884 -6.79 -64.87 -34.93
CA ILE A 884 -7.20 -65.40 -33.63
C ILE A 884 -6.27 -66.55 -33.23
N GLU A 885 -5.43 -66.34 -32.22
CA GLU A 885 -4.44 -67.34 -31.79
C GLU A 885 -4.14 -67.30 -30.28
N ASN A 886 -3.77 -68.44 -29.72
CA ASN A 886 -3.32 -68.60 -28.33
C ASN A 886 -4.32 -68.12 -27.27
N ASN A 887 -5.62 -68.13 -27.55
CA ASN A 887 -6.65 -67.78 -26.57
C ASN A 887 -7.08 -69.02 -25.77
N LYS A 888 -7.49 -68.80 -24.52
CA LYS A 888 -8.00 -69.83 -23.62
C LYS A 888 -9.47 -69.58 -23.31
N ILE A 889 -10.33 -70.46 -23.81
CA ILE A 889 -11.78 -70.41 -23.60
C ILE A 889 -12.11 -71.52 -22.62
N THR A 890 -12.65 -71.17 -21.45
CA THR A 890 -12.77 -72.11 -20.32
C THR A 890 -14.19 -72.65 -20.13
N ARG A 891 -15.22 -71.82 -20.33
CA ARG A 891 -16.62 -72.24 -20.37
C ARG A 891 -17.39 -71.45 -21.43
N CYS A 892 -18.17 -72.17 -22.23
CA CYS A 892 -19.12 -71.62 -23.21
C CYS A 892 -20.28 -72.62 -23.42
N ASN A 893 -21.52 -72.14 -23.53
CA ASN A 893 -22.66 -72.99 -23.90
C ASN A 893 -22.81 -73.15 -25.43
N GLY A 894 -22.09 -72.33 -26.20
CA GLY A 894 -21.95 -72.46 -27.65
C GLY A 894 -20.62 -73.08 -28.07
N LEU A 895 -20.12 -72.70 -29.24
CA LEU A 895 -18.77 -73.06 -29.70
C LEU A 895 -17.72 -72.18 -29.01
N GLY A 896 -16.55 -72.73 -28.70
CA GLY A 896 -15.41 -71.92 -28.26
C GLY A 896 -15.13 -70.79 -29.26
N ILE A 897 -14.89 -71.14 -30.53
CA ILE A 897 -14.74 -70.19 -31.64
C ILE A 897 -15.71 -70.57 -32.76
N ALA A 898 -16.56 -69.63 -33.19
CA ALA A 898 -17.49 -69.81 -34.30
C ALA A 898 -17.18 -68.81 -35.42
N TRP A 899 -17.04 -69.27 -36.67
CA TRP A 899 -16.89 -68.40 -37.83
C TRP A 899 -17.73 -68.84 -39.02
N ASP A 900 -18.16 -67.90 -39.86
CA ASP A 900 -18.86 -68.19 -41.11
C ASP A 900 -17.89 -68.57 -42.25
N LYS A 901 -18.36 -69.35 -43.24
CA LYS A 901 -17.52 -69.77 -44.38
C LYS A 901 -17.04 -68.61 -45.26
N SER A 902 -17.73 -67.48 -45.21
CA SER A 902 -17.38 -66.27 -45.97
C SER A 902 -16.25 -65.45 -45.33
N SER A 903 -15.95 -65.69 -44.05
CA SER A 903 -14.95 -64.97 -43.29
C SER A 903 -13.53 -65.35 -43.73
N PRO A 904 -12.68 -64.38 -44.07
CA PRO A 904 -11.26 -64.61 -44.34
C PRO A 904 -10.40 -64.68 -43.06
N ALA A 905 -11.01 -64.82 -41.87
CA ALA A 905 -10.30 -64.84 -40.60
C ALA A 905 -9.28 -65.98 -40.51
N LYS A 906 -8.16 -65.70 -39.84
CA LYS A 906 -7.05 -66.65 -39.64
C LYS A 906 -7.12 -67.22 -38.22
N ILE A 907 -7.45 -68.51 -38.11
CA ILE A 907 -7.54 -69.20 -36.82
C ILE A 907 -6.28 -70.03 -36.59
N GLY A 908 -5.48 -69.62 -35.60
CA GLY A 908 -4.30 -70.35 -35.11
C GLY A 908 -4.64 -71.35 -34.01
N GLN A 909 -3.62 -71.75 -33.23
CA GLN A 909 -3.79 -72.68 -32.10
C GLN A 909 -4.54 -71.99 -30.96
N ASN A 910 -5.67 -72.52 -30.49
CA ASN A 910 -6.42 -71.99 -29.34
C ASN A 910 -6.81 -73.14 -28.41
N ASP A 911 -6.93 -72.88 -27.10
CA ASP A 911 -7.40 -73.82 -26.08
C ASP A 911 -8.91 -73.60 -25.89
N THR A 912 -9.74 -74.47 -26.45
CA THR A 912 -11.20 -74.32 -26.50
C THR A 912 -11.93 -75.61 -26.12
N PRO A 913 -13.08 -75.55 -25.43
CA PRO A 913 -14.00 -76.69 -25.28
C PRO A 913 -14.67 -76.98 -26.62
#